data_AF-A0A1L8FWL5-F1
#
_entry.id   AF-A0A1L8FWL5-F1
#
_cell.length_a   1.000
_cell.length_b   1.000
_cell.length_c   1.000
_cell.angle_alpha   90.00
_cell.angle_beta   90.00
_cell.angle_gamma   90.00
#
_symmetry.space_group_name_H-M   'P 1'
#
loop_
_entity.id
_entity.type
_entity.pdbx_description
1 polymer ?
#
loop_
_entity_poly.entity_id
_entity_poly.type
_entity_poly.pdbx_seq_one_letter_code
_entity_poly.pdbx_strand_id
1 'polypeptide(L)'
;MENYILYEEVGKGSKSVVYKGRRKGTINFVAILRVDKSKRPEITNWVRLTHNIRHKNVVTYHEWYETSNHEWLIVELCTGGSLETVIAQDDHLPEETVREFAIGIASGLHYIHKLGILFCDLTPRKILLDGPGTLKLTNFSLSKADGENLEEFFAMIGLEESPAEHGESTTRKKQRNRRKGSPVYAAPEVIKGADFSIASDIWSLGCILYEMFSGRPPFFSESFSELLEKIISEDFHPPQGPAGSKPSTDFLALLNSLLQKDPQKRITWSELLRHPFWRDAFTDIDTAFPNISSQRVKNESLLKSDSMEVSENSTSSERTSSSFQKSFKIENPADLRPKSAMNEESNESIFLLSSCSTLRPGITSAMEKNPTDVINVQYNTEMVKSEEVCSSPQDLQSKLKDLLFIDADLIVTPVIDNPKIMKPLPLRFDAKTLGLPALSAEKLVSLKDQDWDNFLTQICSLMDSAEKAGPRVKLNLLSYLCSVASNKDISTRLINSQVFPLLIQHLRGAPNWDVRAKLLRVLGLLATHATQLNESVPVIEAISLLTEMVRDNFRNSKLKQLILPTLGELIYAVAAQEEKREHSRESWNIPLAAYTVLMRCLREEEEPIIHHMTSKIIENVCTTKASQVQGFITGDIGPSLWSLFTHSTVDSLRISAISALCRITRHSPAAFQSVIEKVGLASVINSLVTAIAKVQQYMLTMFSTLLSSGIHLPRLTQEKEFVTKIVRLLESPSTGVRAKTFLFILQVLLNNKDMLLLCCQARLVMYIERDNRKATPGKEQQSMNEYLSGCLNLLIYHIVGVLPGILGEIINALSSVSGRKHPSATQTKHLKMCIPNMTIVLHLVTSQAFRSQVLTEEFLYNFGNLLDQFRSVDTGETNLEGAVGQAASDELIRTALSVFEAITQHPALLILHHSPVLDCILPPLVSLVCSQNAEWRLFSLRLLAETTSLLVNHEDVGEGREKSLRSNSTFLCLVRDALLPKYDQILLESDPIPAYALKLLVPLTEYSSDFIRLIEENKLVPVLFQVILEHQDNVIGNVIQSGIQVLYNMVAKKDTNMKLLYEHGLVHHISNMIVETAALYLDVDDKSRLKAANAQLVLLLDILHCVLKYTTDVVRLVMQAQRSGQGGDTQTAEDLLLVNQPLTDLISLLIQLLPSEDLDIYENTSQCLKLMVQLYGGDNQDSMSPDNMESFAQVLLSKREPTQQKLLLRVIKRLITSNEKHLESMKADGDFLIQTIKRLTQDPSLNADVAVASLALEILRTVGN
;
A
#
# COMPACT_ATOMS: atom_id res chain seq x y z
N MET A 1 12.66 13.89 4.92
CA MET A 1 12.20 14.65 3.72
C MET A 1 12.93 14.30 2.43
N GLU A 2 14.08 13.62 2.46
CA GLU A 2 14.90 13.31 1.28
C GLU A 2 14.21 12.45 0.22
N ASN A 3 13.22 11.66 0.63
CA ASN A 3 12.41 10.81 -0.25
C ASN A 3 11.40 11.58 -1.12
N TYR A 4 11.31 12.91 -1.00
CA TYR A 4 10.33 13.72 -1.72
C TYR A 4 11.00 14.85 -2.51
N ILE A 5 10.44 15.15 -3.68
CA ILE A 5 10.72 16.36 -4.45
C ILE A 5 9.58 17.32 -4.17
N LEU A 6 9.91 18.52 -3.69
CA LEU A 6 8.96 19.61 -3.52
C LEU A 6 8.87 20.40 -4.82
N TYR A 7 7.66 20.78 -5.19
CA TYR A 7 7.34 21.63 -6.34
C TYR A 7 6.75 22.97 -5.84
N GLU A 8 5.71 23.47 -6.51
CA GLU A 8 5.04 24.72 -6.18
C GLU A 8 4.31 24.68 -4.84
N GLU A 9 4.23 25.86 -4.20
CA GLU A 9 3.30 26.11 -3.10
C GLU A 9 1.86 26.07 -3.64
N VAL A 10 1.02 25.23 -3.04
CA VAL A 10 -0.39 25.07 -3.41
C VAL A 10 -1.34 25.67 -2.38
N GLY A 11 -0.85 26.02 -1.19
CA GLY A 11 -1.66 26.68 -0.18
C GLY A 11 -0.86 27.17 1.02
N LYS A 12 -1.40 28.18 1.71
CA LYS A 12 -0.77 28.77 2.89
C LYS A 12 -1.75 28.95 4.03
N GLY A 13 -1.33 28.56 5.23
CA GLY A 13 -2.06 28.73 6.47
C GLY A 13 -1.25 29.52 7.50
N SER A 14 -1.88 29.82 8.63
CA SER A 14 -1.17 30.41 9.77
C SER A 14 -0.07 29.44 10.22
N LYS A 15 1.20 29.83 10.12
CA LYS A 15 2.37 29.00 10.42
C LYS A 15 2.41 27.63 9.70
N SER A 16 1.81 27.53 8.52
CA SER A 16 1.90 26.34 7.69
C SER A 16 1.92 26.69 6.21
N VAL A 17 2.64 25.89 5.42
CA VAL A 17 2.71 26.02 3.95
C VAL A 17 2.54 24.63 3.34
N VAL A 18 1.72 24.52 2.30
CA VAL A 18 1.44 23.27 1.60
C VAL A 18 2.11 23.32 0.25
N TYR A 19 2.95 22.32 -0.03
CA TYR A 19 3.62 22.15 -1.31
C TYR A 19 3.03 20.97 -2.04
N LYS A 20 2.96 21.06 -3.37
CA LYS A 20 2.88 19.86 -4.18
C LYS A 20 4.20 19.12 -4.09
N GLY A 21 4.13 17.81 -3.84
CA GLY A 21 5.30 16.95 -3.75
C GLY A 21 5.18 15.74 -4.65
N ARG A 22 6.31 15.08 -4.92
CA ARG A 22 6.35 13.75 -5.53
C ARG A 22 7.33 12.88 -4.78
N ARG A 23 6.95 11.66 -4.44
CA ARG A 23 7.87 10.70 -3.84
C ARG A 23 8.91 10.29 -4.90
N LYS A 24 10.20 10.48 -4.59
CA LYS A 24 11.33 10.09 -5.46
C LYS A 24 11.24 8.61 -5.81
N GLY A 25 11.63 8.27 -7.04
CA GLY A 25 11.46 6.91 -7.58
C GLY A 25 10.02 6.54 -7.97
N THR A 26 9.03 7.40 -7.75
CA THR A 26 7.62 7.15 -8.12
C THR A 26 7.01 8.32 -8.89
N ILE A 27 5.85 8.11 -9.51
CA ILE A 27 5.02 9.18 -10.09
C ILE A 27 3.89 9.62 -9.14
N ASN A 28 3.94 9.19 -7.87
CA ASN A 28 2.89 9.49 -6.91
C ASN A 28 3.08 10.92 -6.39
N PHE A 29 2.17 11.80 -6.81
CA PHE A 29 2.08 13.15 -6.29
C PHE A 29 1.35 13.17 -4.94
N VAL A 30 1.81 14.02 -4.04
CA VAL A 30 1.33 14.15 -2.66
C VAL A 30 1.23 15.63 -2.29
N ALA A 31 0.43 15.95 -1.29
CA ALA A 31 0.47 17.26 -0.63
C ALA A 31 1.42 17.15 0.58
N ILE A 32 2.40 18.05 0.64
CA ILE A 32 3.41 18.11 1.70
C ILE A 32 3.16 19.38 2.51
N LEU A 33 2.63 19.22 3.72
CA LEU A 33 2.40 20.30 4.66
C LEU A 33 3.65 20.51 5.50
N ARG A 34 4.31 21.65 5.32
CA ARG A 34 5.36 22.17 6.20
C ARG A 34 4.70 22.99 7.31
N VAL A 35 4.90 22.59 8.56
CA VAL A 35 4.23 23.15 9.73
C VAL A 35 5.27 23.55 10.77
N ASP A 36 5.08 24.70 11.39
CA ASP A 36 5.92 25.15 12.51
C ASP A 36 5.75 24.24 13.73
N LYS A 37 6.84 23.91 14.43
CA LYS A 37 6.83 23.01 15.59
C LYS A 37 5.88 23.45 16.70
N SER A 38 5.56 24.74 16.80
CA SER A 38 4.54 25.24 17.77
C SER A 38 3.13 24.68 17.55
N LYS A 39 2.89 23.99 16.42
CA LYS A 39 1.64 23.31 16.07
C LYS A 39 1.72 21.78 16.14
N ARG A 40 2.75 21.22 16.78
CA ARG A 40 2.90 19.78 17.01
C ARG A 40 1.64 19.13 17.60
N PRO A 41 0.98 19.68 18.64
CA PRO A 41 -0.24 19.09 19.19
C PRO A 41 -1.33 18.90 18.13
N GLU A 42 -1.53 19.90 17.27
CA GLU A 42 -2.50 19.89 16.19
C GLU A 42 -2.17 18.84 15.11
N ILE A 43 -0.89 18.65 14.78
CA ILE A 43 -0.44 17.67 13.78
C ILE A 43 -0.47 16.25 14.33
N THR A 44 0.01 16.02 15.55
CA THR A 44 -0.09 14.72 16.22
C THR A 44 -1.54 14.28 16.35
N ASN A 45 -2.46 15.21 16.65
CA ASN A 45 -3.89 14.92 16.68
C ASN A 45 -4.44 14.49 15.30
N TRP A 46 -4.03 15.18 14.24
CA TRP A 46 -4.43 14.78 12.89
C TRP A 46 -3.91 13.38 12.56
N VAL A 47 -2.62 13.12 12.79
CA VAL A 47 -1.99 11.83 12.47
C VAL A 47 -2.65 10.68 13.23
N ARG A 48 -2.84 10.80 14.56
CA ARG A 48 -3.43 9.71 15.36
C ARG A 48 -4.85 9.34 14.92
N LEU A 49 -5.65 10.33 14.51
CA LEU A 49 -7.03 10.10 14.09
C LEU A 49 -7.13 9.52 12.69
N THR A 50 -6.18 9.84 11.80
CA THR A 50 -6.28 9.51 10.36
C THR A 50 -5.33 8.41 9.88
N HIS A 51 -4.37 7.98 10.70
CA HIS A 51 -3.33 7.00 10.34
C HIS A 51 -3.92 5.74 9.64
N ASN A 52 -4.98 5.19 10.23
CA ASN A 52 -5.63 3.96 9.79
C ASN A 52 -6.92 4.18 8.98
N ILE A 53 -7.26 5.44 8.66
CA ILE A 53 -8.45 5.75 7.87
C ILE A 53 -8.15 5.57 6.38
N ARG A 54 -9.04 4.81 5.70
CA ARG A 54 -9.04 4.63 4.25
C ARG A 54 -10.48 4.75 3.74
N HIS A 55 -10.84 5.90 3.20
CA HIS A 55 -12.19 6.17 2.70
C HIS A 55 -12.14 7.15 1.52
N LYS A 56 -12.97 6.95 0.49
CA LYS A 56 -12.95 7.77 -0.74
C LYS A 56 -13.17 9.28 -0.47
N ASN A 57 -13.96 9.61 0.55
CA ASN A 57 -14.29 10.99 0.95
C ASN A 57 -13.50 11.49 2.18
N VAL A 58 -12.37 10.87 2.53
CA VAL A 58 -11.45 11.35 3.57
C VAL A 58 -10.04 11.36 3.01
N VAL A 59 -9.31 12.46 3.17
CA VAL A 59 -7.94 12.60 2.66
C VAL A 59 -7.04 11.52 3.28
N THR A 60 -6.33 10.78 2.42
CA THR A 60 -5.47 9.69 2.86
C THR A 60 -4.18 10.21 3.50
N TYR A 61 -3.88 9.78 4.73
CA TYR A 61 -2.58 9.97 5.36
C TYR A 61 -1.53 9.04 4.74
N HIS A 62 -0.33 9.55 4.46
CA HIS A 62 0.80 8.75 3.98
C HIS A 62 1.91 8.64 5.04
N GLU A 63 2.57 9.75 5.36
CA GLU A 63 3.75 9.77 6.23
C GLU A 63 3.85 11.13 6.94
N TRP A 64 4.66 11.22 7.98
CA TRP A 64 5.08 12.48 8.58
C TRP A 64 6.53 12.40 9.07
N TYR A 65 7.20 13.55 9.05
CA TYR A 65 8.61 13.69 9.38
C TYR A 65 8.83 14.92 10.24
N GLU A 66 9.92 14.90 10.98
CA GLU A 66 10.42 16.06 11.71
C GLU A 66 11.79 16.46 11.19
N THR A 67 11.99 17.76 11.06
CA THR A 67 13.28 18.39 10.76
C THR A 67 13.62 19.39 11.85
N SER A 68 14.84 19.94 11.84
CA SER A 68 15.30 20.92 12.84
C SER A 68 14.27 22.00 13.17
N ASN A 69 13.63 22.58 12.15
CA ASN A 69 12.77 23.75 12.32
C ASN A 69 11.27 23.50 12.05
N HIS A 70 10.89 22.36 11.45
CA HIS A 70 9.52 22.13 10.99
C HIS A 70 9.11 20.67 11.10
N GLU A 71 7.80 20.48 11.28
CA GLU A 71 7.11 19.22 11.05
C GLU A 71 6.57 19.16 9.62
N TRP A 72 6.61 17.97 9.04
CA TRP A 72 6.22 17.72 7.67
C TRP A 72 5.17 16.63 7.64
N LEU A 73 3.95 16.96 7.24
CA LEU A 73 2.86 16.00 7.08
C LEU A 73 2.60 15.74 5.59
N ILE A 74 2.63 14.47 5.19
CA ILE A 74 2.46 14.03 3.80
C ILE A 74 1.10 13.33 3.69
N VAL A 75 0.24 13.89 2.85
CA VAL A 75 -1.11 13.39 2.59
C VAL A 75 -1.40 13.34 1.10
N GLU A 76 -2.53 12.73 0.74
CA GLU A 76 -3.04 12.70 -0.62
C GLU A 76 -3.15 14.12 -1.24
N LEU A 77 -2.77 14.26 -2.51
CA LEU A 77 -2.91 15.52 -3.25
C LEU A 77 -4.31 15.66 -3.85
N CYS A 78 -5.07 16.66 -3.39
CA CYS A 78 -6.33 17.07 -4.00
C CYS A 78 -6.10 18.30 -4.91
N THR A 79 -6.17 18.11 -6.23
CA THR A 79 -5.84 19.15 -7.22
C THR A 79 -6.99 20.08 -7.57
N GLY A 80 -8.23 19.77 -7.15
CA GLY A 80 -9.44 20.54 -7.48
C GLY A 80 -9.70 21.72 -6.55
N GLY A 81 -8.82 22.02 -5.59
CA GLY A 81 -8.98 23.13 -4.65
C GLY A 81 -9.93 22.82 -3.49
N SER A 82 -10.29 23.85 -2.71
CA SER A 82 -11.26 23.74 -1.62
C SER A 82 -12.68 24.00 -2.11
N LEU A 83 -13.67 23.41 -1.43
CA LEU A 83 -15.08 23.70 -1.67
C LEU A 83 -15.40 25.19 -1.47
N GLU A 84 -14.73 25.85 -0.52
CA GLU A 84 -14.79 27.32 -0.36
C GLU A 84 -14.44 28.07 -1.65
N THR A 85 -13.41 27.62 -2.37
CA THR A 85 -13.00 28.24 -3.64
C THR A 85 -14.04 28.01 -4.73
N VAL A 86 -14.63 26.82 -4.78
CA VAL A 86 -15.70 26.48 -5.74
C VAL A 86 -16.93 27.35 -5.51
N ILE A 87 -17.40 27.46 -4.25
CA ILE A 87 -18.56 28.31 -3.90
C ILE A 87 -18.27 29.77 -4.25
N ALA A 88 -17.06 30.27 -3.95
CA ALA A 88 -16.68 31.65 -4.25
C ALA A 88 -16.52 31.94 -5.75
N GLN A 89 -16.24 30.93 -6.58
CA GLN A 89 -16.11 31.08 -8.03
C GLN A 89 -17.46 31.04 -8.74
N ASP A 90 -18.33 30.13 -8.31
CA ASP A 90 -19.62 29.89 -8.96
C ASP A 90 -20.75 30.76 -8.38
N ASP A 91 -20.48 31.49 -7.28
CA ASP A 91 -21.42 32.20 -6.40
C ASP A 91 -22.52 31.32 -5.79
N HIS A 92 -23.07 30.35 -6.52
CA HIS A 92 -24.12 29.44 -6.10
C HIS A 92 -24.05 28.15 -6.94
N LEU A 93 -24.32 27.00 -6.32
CA LEU A 93 -24.32 25.70 -7.02
C LEU A 93 -25.75 25.23 -7.34
N PRO A 94 -25.98 24.64 -8.53
CA PRO A 94 -27.24 23.98 -8.85
C PRO A 94 -27.57 22.88 -7.83
N GLU A 95 -28.85 22.70 -7.49
CA GLU A 95 -29.27 21.71 -6.49
C GLU A 95 -28.78 20.28 -6.79
N GLU A 96 -28.68 19.91 -8.06
CA GLU A 96 -28.17 18.59 -8.45
C GLU A 96 -26.68 18.44 -8.09
N THR A 97 -25.86 19.46 -8.34
CA THR A 97 -24.45 19.50 -7.92
C THR A 97 -24.33 19.52 -6.40
N VAL A 98 -25.20 20.29 -5.71
CA VAL A 98 -25.28 20.29 -4.24
C VAL A 98 -25.57 18.88 -3.73
N ARG A 99 -26.48 18.13 -4.36
CA ARG A 99 -26.81 16.75 -4.00
C ARG A 99 -25.63 15.81 -4.17
N GLU A 100 -24.96 15.82 -5.33
CA GLU A 100 -23.78 14.99 -5.61
C GLU A 100 -22.66 15.25 -4.60
N PHE A 101 -22.38 16.53 -4.32
CA PHE A 101 -21.39 16.95 -3.35
C PHE A 101 -21.77 16.55 -1.92
N ALA A 102 -23.03 16.78 -1.55
CA ALA A 102 -23.57 16.43 -0.25
C ALA A 102 -23.51 14.92 0.02
N ILE A 103 -23.71 14.07 -0.99
CA ILE A 103 -23.54 12.61 -0.87
C ILE A 103 -22.10 12.26 -0.47
N GLY A 104 -21.11 12.90 -1.10
CA GLY A 104 -19.69 12.69 -0.77
C GLY A 104 -19.36 13.12 0.66
N ILE A 105 -19.80 14.33 1.06
CA ILE A 105 -19.55 14.86 2.41
C ILE A 105 -20.22 13.97 3.46
N ALA A 106 -21.49 13.63 3.28
CA ALA A 106 -22.26 12.80 4.20
C ALA A 106 -21.65 11.38 4.31
N SER A 107 -21.20 10.78 3.20
CA SER A 107 -20.52 9.48 3.23
C SER A 107 -19.23 9.51 4.04
N GLY A 108 -18.40 10.55 3.88
CA GLY A 108 -17.17 10.72 4.66
C GLY A 108 -17.44 10.96 6.15
N LEU A 109 -18.41 11.82 6.45
CA LEU A 109 -18.77 12.20 7.81
C LEU A 109 -19.41 11.03 8.58
N HIS A 110 -20.28 10.24 7.92
CA HIS A 110 -20.85 9.03 8.50
C HIS A 110 -19.78 7.99 8.86
N TYR A 111 -18.79 7.82 7.98
CA TYR A 111 -17.71 6.87 8.18
C TYR A 111 -16.88 7.22 9.42
N ILE A 112 -16.49 8.48 9.60
CA ILE A 112 -15.69 8.90 10.77
C ILE A 112 -16.50 8.86 12.07
N HIS A 113 -17.80 9.20 12.04
CA HIS A 113 -18.67 9.05 13.20
C HIS A 113 -18.85 7.58 13.61
N LYS A 114 -18.94 6.65 12.65
CA LYS A 114 -18.94 5.19 12.94
C LYS A 114 -17.65 4.71 13.61
N LEU A 115 -16.54 5.41 13.39
CA LEU A 115 -15.27 5.15 14.09
C LEU A 115 -15.17 5.84 15.45
N GLY A 116 -16.18 6.61 15.87
CA GLY A 116 -16.18 7.37 17.11
C GLY A 116 -15.39 8.68 17.05
N ILE A 117 -15.15 9.22 15.85
CA ILE A 117 -14.40 10.47 15.63
C ILE A 117 -15.38 11.58 15.25
N LEU A 118 -15.36 12.67 16.01
CA LEU A 118 -16.06 13.92 15.73
C LEU A 118 -15.13 14.86 14.95
N PHE A 119 -15.65 15.47 13.89
CA PHE A 119 -14.87 16.37 13.03
C PHE A 119 -14.67 17.75 13.68
N CYS A 120 -15.70 18.26 14.37
CA CYS A 120 -15.75 19.47 15.21
C CYS A 120 -15.50 20.83 14.53
N ASP A 121 -14.86 20.88 13.36
CA ASP A 121 -14.61 22.14 12.64
C ASP A 121 -14.89 21.97 11.14
N LEU A 122 -16.07 21.44 10.82
CA LEU A 122 -16.50 21.16 9.45
C LEU A 122 -16.82 22.47 8.74
N THR A 123 -15.99 22.83 7.75
CA THR A 123 -16.08 24.08 6.98
C THR A 123 -15.76 23.82 5.50
N PRO A 124 -16.27 24.64 4.56
CA PRO A 124 -15.97 24.47 3.13
C PRO A 124 -14.47 24.52 2.82
N ARG A 125 -13.68 25.25 3.61
CA ARG A 125 -12.22 25.31 3.47
C ARG A 125 -11.52 23.98 3.76
N LYS A 126 -12.12 23.13 4.60
CA LYS A 126 -11.60 21.82 5.01
C LYS A 126 -12.21 20.65 4.22
N ILE A 127 -12.83 20.95 3.08
CA ILE A 127 -13.34 19.96 2.13
C ILE A 127 -12.64 20.24 0.81
N LEU A 128 -11.89 19.27 0.28
CA LEU A 128 -11.12 19.42 -0.94
C LEU A 128 -11.71 18.58 -2.08
N LEU A 129 -11.52 19.03 -3.31
CA LEU A 129 -11.86 18.28 -4.52
C LEU A 129 -10.60 17.60 -5.07
N ASP A 130 -10.70 16.33 -5.43
CA ASP A 130 -9.67 15.65 -6.22
C ASP A 130 -9.83 15.89 -7.74
N GLY A 131 -8.90 15.38 -8.56
CA GLY A 131 -8.88 15.59 -10.00
C GLY A 131 -10.15 15.12 -10.74
N PRO A 132 -10.76 13.99 -10.35
CA PRO A 132 -12.07 13.56 -10.85
C PRO A 132 -13.29 14.36 -10.35
N GLY A 133 -13.15 15.19 -9.31
CA GLY A 133 -14.25 15.97 -8.72
C GLY A 133 -14.88 15.36 -7.46
N THR A 134 -14.25 14.36 -6.84
CA THR A 134 -14.70 13.77 -5.58
C THR A 134 -14.31 14.64 -4.38
N LEU A 135 -15.28 14.95 -3.51
CA LEU A 135 -15.04 15.70 -2.27
C LEU A 135 -14.43 14.83 -1.18
N LYS A 136 -13.44 15.39 -0.47
CA LYS A 136 -12.72 14.73 0.63
C LYS A 136 -12.62 15.64 1.85
N LEU A 137 -13.00 15.11 3.01
CA LEU A 137 -12.75 15.73 4.31
C LEU A 137 -11.24 15.77 4.57
N THR A 138 -10.72 16.94 4.96
CA THR A 138 -9.30 17.14 5.28
C THR A 138 -9.13 17.87 6.61
N ASN A 139 -7.91 17.92 7.14
CA ASN A 139 -7.54 18.74 8.29
C ASN A 139 -8.27 18.37 9.60
N PHE A 140 -7.89 17.22 10.16
CA PHE A 140 -8.38 16.67 11.43
C PHE A 140 -7.65 17.25 12.66
N SER A 141 -7.04 18.42 12.53
CA SER A 141 -6.25 19.03 13.62
C SER A 141 -7.07 19.35 14.87
N LEU A 142 -8.36 19.68 14.71
CA LEU A 142 -9.29 19.99 15.80
C LEU A 142 -10.35 18.91 16.02
N SER A 143 -10.26 17.81 15.28
CA SER A 143 -11.13 16.65 15.47
C SER A 143 -10.79 15.93 16.77
N LYS A 144 -11.73 15.17 17.32
CA LYS A 144 -11.50 14.43 18.57
C LYS A 144 -12.30 13.15 18.62
N ALA A 145 -11.90 12.22 19.48
CA ALA A 145 -12.74 11.08 19.78
C ALA A 145 -13.95 11.52 20.62
N ASP A 146 -15.08 10.84 20.45
CA ASP A 146 -16.28 11.12 21.25
C ASP A 146 -16.00 10.93 22.76
N GLY A 147 -16.38 11.92 23.56
CA GLY A 147 -16.07 11.98 25.00
C GLY A 147 -14.63 12.36 25.37
N GLU A 148 -13.77 12.71 24.41
CA GLU A 148 -12.38 13.12 24.67
C GLU A 148 -12.26 14.62 24.98
N ASN A 149 -11.42 14.95 25.97
CA ASN A 149 -11.00 16.33 26.24
C ASN A 149 -9.74 16.66 25.42
N LEU A 150 -9.95 17.31 24.25
CA LEU A 150 -8.87 17.69 23.35
C LEU A 150 -7.84 18.65 24.00
N GLU A 151 -8.24 19.40 25.03
CA GLU A 151 -7.34 20.33 25.72
C GLU A 151 -6.30 19.60 26.57
N GLU A 152 -6.72 18.54 27.26
CA GLU A 152 -5.82 17.68 28.03
C GLU A 152 -4.83 17.02 27.07
N PHE A 153 -5.31 16.54 25.92
CA PHE A 153 -4.46 15.99 24.87
C PHE A 153 -3.41 17.00 24.39
N PHE A 154 -3.81 18.23 24.02
CA PHE A 154 -2.87 19.25 23.58
C PHE A 154 -1.90 19.69 24.68
N ALA A 155 -2.33 19.69 25.94
CA ALA A 155 -1.47 20.00 27.08
C ALA A 155 -0.40 18.92 27.28
N MET A 156 -0.76 17.63 27.16
CA MET A 156 0.18 16.52 27.28
C MET A 156 1.30 16.61 26.22
N ILE A 157 0.94 16.83 24.95
CA ILE A 157 1.93 16.95 23.87
C ILE A 157 2.74 18.25 23.95
N GLY A 158 2.15 19.34 24.49
CA GLY A 158 2.82 20.63 24.61
C GLY A 158 3.87 20.74 25.72
N LEU A 159 3.90 19.79 26.66
CA LEU A 159 4.83 19.79 27.81
C LEU A 159 6.19 19.14 27.51
N GLU A 160 6.33 18.38 26.42
CA GLU A 160 7.55 17.62 26.13
C GLU A 160 8.76 18.46 25.65
N GLU A 161 8.62 19.75 25.27
CA GLU A 161 9.71 20.46 24.55
C GLU A 161 9.91 21.97 24.85
N SER A 162 9.42 22.54 25.95
CA SER A 162 9.76 23.95 26.29
C SER A 162 10.61 24.06 27.55
N PRO A 163 11.92 24.34 27.43
CA PRO A 163 12.72 24.85 28.54
C PRO A 163 12.16 26.20 28.99
N ALA A 164 12.18 26.41 30.30
CA ALA A 164 11.53 27.53 30.98
C ALA A 164 11.87 28.92 30.40
N GLU A 165 10.88 29.62 29.85
CA GLU A 165 10.86 31.08 29.82
C GLU A 165 9.72 31.60 30.72
N HIS A 166 10.12 32.45 31.65
CA HIS A 166 9.31 33.00 32.73
C HIS A 166 8.14 33.85 32.22
N GLY A 167 6.94 33.61 32.75
CA GLY A 167 5.76 34.45 32.45
C GLY A 167 4.42 33.88 32.96
N GLU A 168 4.29 33.63 34.26
CA GLU A 168 3.03 33.26 34.92
C GLU A 168 2.02 34.43 34.92
N SER A 169 1.32 34.63 33.82
CA SER A 169 -0.04 35.23 33.81
C SER A 169 -0.73 35.14 32.44
N THR A 170 0.02 34.89 31.37
CA THR A 170 -0.47 35.03 29.97
C THR A 170 -0.78 33.69 29.28
N THR A 171 -0.35 32.56 29.82
CA THR A 171 -0.44 31.21 29.20
C THR A 171 -1.83 30.58 29.31
N ARG A 172 -2.56 30.72 30.43
CA ARG A 172 -3.94 30.21 30.57
C ARG A 172 -4.95 30.90 29.65
N LYS A 173 -4.75 32.19 29.33
CA LYS A 173 -5.59 32.91 28.35
C LYS A 173 -5.24 32.57 26.89
N LYS A 174 -3.97 32.29 26.56
CA LYS A 174 -3.55 31.87 25.21
C LYS A 174 -4.07 30.46 24.83
N GLN A 175 -4.13 29.51 25.78
CA GLN A 175 -4.68 28.17 25.52
C GLN A 175 -6.20 28.16 25.31
N ARG A 176 -6.95 29.03 26.00
CA ARG A 176 -8.41 29.13 25.84
C ARG A 176 -8.84 29.62 24.44
N ASN A 177 -7.97 30.35 23.75
CA ASN A 177 -8.19 30.85 22.38
C ASN A 177 -7.82 29.85 21.26
N ARG A 178 -7.14 28.74 21.57
CA ARG A 178 -6.89 27.66 20.58
C ARG A 178 -8.16 26.84 20.24
N ARG A 179 -9.25 27.06 20.98
CA ARG A 179 -10.46 26.20 21.02
C ARG A 179 -11.47 26.42 19.89
N LYS A 180 -11.40 27.51 19.12
CA LYS A 180 -12.55 27.90 18.30
C LYS A 180 -12.21 27.80 16.83
N GLY A 181 -12.74 26.74 16.21
CA GLY A 181 -12.96 26.69 14.78
C GLY A 181 -13.85 27.85 14.30
N SER A 182 -14.32 27.80 13.06
CA SER A 182 -15.14 28.90 12.55
C SER A 182 -16.48 29.00 13.30
N PRO A 183 -16.81 30.13 13.96
CA PRO A 183 -18.07 30.27 14.69
C PRO A 183 -19.30 30.26 13.76
N VAL A 184 -19.09 30.50 12.46
CA VAL A 184 -20.14 30.56 11.44
C VAL A 184 -20.87 29.22 11.27
N TYR A 185 -20.16 28.11 11.46
CA TYR A 185 -20.70 26.75 11.27
C TYR A 185 -20.96 26.03 12.60
N ALA A 186 -20.64 26.67 13.73
CA ALA A 186 -20.77 26.06 15.04
C ALA A 186 -22.25 25.94 15.46
N ALA A 187 -22.62 24.78 16.01
CA ALA A 187 -23.99 24.53 16.45
C ALA A 187 -24.38 25.39 17.68
N PRO A 188 -25.67 25.73 17.87
CA PRO A 188 -26.13 26.59 18.96
C PRO A 188 -25.74 26.07 20.35
N GLU A 189 -25.78 24.76 20.56
CA GLU A 189 -25.38 24.13 21.81
C GLU A 189 -23.88 24.29 22.11
N VAL A 190 -23.02 24.21 21.07
CA VAL A 190 -21.57 24.40 21.20
C VAL A 190 -21.26 25.86 21.53
N ILE A 191 -21.98 26.81 20.93
CA ILE A 191 -21.85 28.24 21.27
C ILE A 191 -22.26 28.51 22.72
N LYS A 192 -23.30 27.82 23.21
CA LYS A 192 -23.76 27.89 24.61
C LYS A 192 -22.82 27.17 25.59
N GLY A 193 -21.77 26.51 25.10
CA GLY A 193 -20.73 25.89 25.91
C GLY A 193 -20.90 24.39 26.15
N ALA A 194 -21.85 23.73 25.46
CA ALA A 194 -21.88 22.26 25.41
C ALA A 194 -20.70 21.72 24.60
N ASP A 195 -20.36 20.45 24.82
CA ASP A 195 -19.31 19.80 24.06
C ASP A 195 -19.77 19.42 22.64
N PHE A 196 -18.82 19.18 21.73
CA PHE A 196 -19.12 18.70 20.40
C PHE A 196 -19.74 17.30 20.44
N SER A 197 -20.63 17.04 19.51
CA SER A 197 -21.32 15.76 19.33
C SER A 197 -21.57 15.49 17.85
N ILE A 198 -21.99 14.26 17.53
CA ILE A 198 -22.43 13.91 16.18
C ILE A 198 -23.50 14.89 15.67
N ALA A 199 -24.45 15.29 16.52
CA ALA A 199 -25.49 16.25 16.16
C ALA A 199 -24.90 17.61 15.77
N SER A 200 -23.82 18.07 16.42
CA SER A 200 -23.18 19.34 16.09
C SER A 200 -22.46 19.32 14.73
N ASP A 201 -21.89 18.19 14.33
CA ASP A 201 -21.33 18.02 12.98
C ASP A 201 -22.43 17.93 11.91
N ILE A 202 -23.58 17.33 12.23
CA ILE A 202 -24.78 17.32 11.36
C ILE A 202 -25.33 18.74 11.15
N TRP A 203 -25.30 19.60 12.17
CA TRP A 203 -25.62 21.03 12.03
C TRP A 203 -24.65 21.73 11.07
N SER A 204 -23.35 21.49 11.24
CA SER A 204 -22.30 22.07 10.40
C SER A 204 -22.48 21.65 8.93
N LEU A 205 -22.85 20.38 8.68
CA LEU A 205 -23.23 19.89 7.36
C LEU A 205 -24.40 20.72 6.78
N GLY A 206 -25.46 20.95 7.56
CA GLY A 206 -26.59 21.80 7.14
C GLY A 206 -26.18 23.20 6.73
N CYS A 207 -25.26 23.82 7.46
CA CYS A 207 -24.72 25.15 7.12
C CYS A 207 -23.96 25.14 5.79
N ILE A 208 -23.17 24.09 5.53
CA ILE A 208 -22.43 23.93 4.28
C ILE A 208 -23.38 23.65 3.10
N LEU A 209 -24.41 22.82 3.29
CA LEU A 209 -25.40 22.56 2.23
C LEU A 209 -26.14 23.85 1.85
N TYR A 210 -26.53 24.63 2.85
CA TYR A 210 -27.15 25.95 2.65
C TYR A 210 -26.23 26.88 1.86
N GLU A 211 -24.95 26.96 2.25
CA GLU A 211 -23.97 27.83 1.62
C GLU A 211 -23.64 27.40 0.18
N MET A 212 -23.52 26.10 -0.09
CA MET A 212 -23.32 25.61 -1.46
C MET A 212 -24.43 26.05 -2.40
N PHE A 213 -25.69 26.03 -1.94
CA PHE A 213 -26.84 26.40 -2.78
C PHE A 213 -27.01 27.92 -2.90
N SER A 214 -26.73 28.69 -1.84
CA SER A 214 -27.02 30.13 -1.78
C SER A 214 -25.81 31.05 -1.93
N GLY A 215 -24.59 30.51 -1.88
CA GLY A 215 -23.35 31.26 -1.88
C GLY A 215 -22.93 31.86 -0.55
N ARG A 216 -23.79 31.78 0.47
CA ARG A 216 -23.56 32.44 1.76
C ARG A 216 -24.01 31.53 2.91
N PRO A 217 -23.33 31.56 4.06
CA PRO A 217 -23.76 30.77 5.21
C PRO A 217 -25.15 31.23 5.70
N PRO A 218 -25.92 30.35 6.36
CA PRO A 218 -27.28 30.66 6.83
C PRO A 218 -27.30 31.78 7.88
N PHE A 219 -26.20 31.95 8.61
CA PHE A 219 -26.04 33.00 9.61
C PHE A 219 -24.73 33.74 9.35
N PHE A 220 -24.82 35.07 9.23
CA PHE A 220 -23.67 35.94 9.04
C PHE A 220 -23.89 37.29 9.72
N SER A 221 -22.83 37.80 10.35
CA SER A 221 -22.72 39.20 10.77
C SER A 221 -21.23 39.56 10.85
N GLU A 222 -20.91 40.82 10.62
CA GLU A 222 -19.58 41.41 10.86
C GLU A 222 -19.26 41.47 12.37
N SER A 223 -20.29 41.58 13.22
CA SER A 223 -20.15 41.57 14.67
C SER A 223 -20.21 40.14 15.21
N PHE A 224 -19.14 39.71 15.89
CA PHE A 224 -19.08 38.38 16.50
C PHE A 224 -20.26 38.15 17.47
N SER A 225 -20.62 39.12 18.29
CA SER A 225 -21.74 39.01 19.25
C SER A 225 -23.09 38.85 18.55
N GLU A 226 -23.31 39.58 17.46
CA GLU A 226 -24.55 39.49 16.67
C GLU A 226 -24.64 38.14 15.95
N LEU A 227 -23.53 37.64 15.41
CA LEU A 227 -23.47 36.30 14.80
C LEU A 227 -23.89 35.21 15.80
N LEU A 228 -23.35 35.25 17.02
CA LEU A 228 -23.73 34.29 18.07
C LEU A 228 -25.21 34.40 18.42
N GLU A 229 -25.75 35.62 18.49
CA GLU A 229 -27.17 35.84 18.75
C GLU A 229 -28.02 35.23 17.64
N LYS A 230 -27.71 35.50 16.35
CA LYS A 230 -28.43 34.93 15.21
C LYS A 230 -28.47 33.41 15.24
N ILE A 231 -27.34 32.76 15.47
CA ILE A 231 -27.27 31.29 15.54
C ILE A 231 -28.15 30.75 16.68
N ILE A 232 -28.19 31.45 17.82
CA ILE A 232 -28.98 31.02 18.99
C ILE A 232 -30.48 31.31 18.82
N SER A 233 -30.86 32.48 18.31
CA SER A 233 -32.24 33.01 18.41
C SER A 233 -32.98 33.15 17.08
N GLU A 234 -32.31 33.44 15.97
CA GLU A 234 -32.94 33.65 14.65
C GLU A 234 -33.12 32.33 13.87
N ASP A 235 -34.29 32.11 13.25
CA ASP A 235 -34.47 31.02 12.30
C ASP A 235 -33.82 31.36 10.96
N PHE A 236 -33.27 30.36 10.25
CA PHE A 236 -32.62 30.63 8.98
C PHE A 236 -33.66 31.00 7.90
N HIS A 237 -33.30 31.94 7.03
CA HIS A 237 -34.13 32.32 5.88
C HIS A 237 -33.99 31.28 4.76
N PRO A 238 -35.06 30.86 4.07
CA PRO A 238 -34.96 29.92 2.95
C PRO A 238 -33.92 30.37 1.92
N PRO A 239 -32.98 29.50 1.49
CA PRO A 239 -31.90 29.92 0.63
C PRO A 239 -32.41 30.28 -0.78
N GLN A 240 -31.74 31.23 -1.43
CA GLN A 240 -32.03 31.61 -2.81
C GLN A 240 -30.93 31.08 -3.73
N GLY A 241 -31.32 30.32 -4.76
CA GLY A 241 -30.38 29.71 -5.71
C GLY A 241 -30.11 30.58 -6.95
N PRO A 242 -29.49 30.00 -7.99
CA PRO A 242 -29.13 30.69 -9.22
C PRO A 242 -30.31 31.46 -9.84
N ALA A 243 -30.10 32.74 -10.15
CA ALA A 243 -31.12 33.62 -10.73
C ALA A 243 -32.44 33.74 -9.93
N GLY A 244 -32.39 33.52 -8.59
CA GLY A 244 -33.55 33.59 -7.71
C GLY A 244 -34.41 32.32 -7.68
N SER A 245 -33.88 31.19 -8.15
CA SER A 245 -34.57 29.89 -8.08
C SER A 245 -34.80 29.47 -6.62
N LYS A 246 -36.00 28.98 -6.33
CA LYS A 246 -36.32 28.41 -5.01
C LYS A 246 -35.76 26.98 -4.89
N PRO A 247 -35.32 26.56 -3.69
CA PRO A 247 -34.91 25.18 -3.44
C PRO A 247 -36.10 24.23 -3.60
N SER A 248 -35.84 22.97 -3.96
CA SER A 248 -36.88 21.94 -3.93
C SER A 248 -37.46 21.75 -2.53
N THR A 249 -38.67 21.20 -2.47
CA THR A 249 -39.32 20.88 -1.19
C THR A 249 -38.49 19.91 -0.36
N ASP A 250 -37.85 18.95 -1.02
CA ASP A 250 -37.01 17.93 -0.36
C ASP A 250 -35.72 18.56 0.17
N PHE A 251 -35.08 19.44 -0.59
CA PHE A 251 -33.87 20.12 -0.13
C PHE A 251 -34.17 21.06 1.05
N LEU A 252 -35.27 21.81 0.98
CA LEU A 252 -35.69 22.68 2.09
C LEU A 252 -36.09 21.87 3.34
N ALA A 253 -36.78 20.74 3.18
CA ALA A 253 -37.10 19.83 4.27
C ALA A 253 -35.83 19.24 4.93
N LEU A 254 -34.83 18.90 4.12
CA LEU A 254 -33.53 18.45 4.62
C LEU A 254 -32.84 19.54 5.46
N LEU A 255 -32.76 20.78 4.94
CA LEU A 255 -32.17 21.91 5.66
C LEU A 255 -32.90 22.20 6.97
N ASN A 256 -34.25 22.19 6.96
CA ASN A 256 -35.06 22.35 8.17
C ASN A 256 -34.76 21.28 9.22
N SER A 257 -34.39 20.06 8.79
CA SER A 257 -34.10 18.95 9.70
C SER A 257 -32.66 18.96 10.22
N LEU A 258 -31.70 19.43 9.40
CA LEU A 258 -30.29 19.60 9.75
C LEU A 258 -30.05 20.83 10.66
N LEU A 259 -30.73 21.95 10.38
CA LEU A 259 -30.58 23.23 11.09
C LEU A 259 -31.60 23.39 12.25
N GLN A 260 -32.00 22.28 12.88
CA GLN A 260 -32.76 22.32 14.13
C GLN A 260 -31.86 22.78 15.29
N LYS A 261 -32.30 23.82 16.00
CA LYS A 261 -31.52 24.40 17.10
C LYS A 261 -31.40 23.49 18.32
N ASP A 262 -32.45 22.72 18.59
CA ASP A 262 -32.44 21.69 19.62
C ASP A 262 -31.76 20.42 19.06
N PRO A 263 -30.58 20.02 19.57
CA PRO A 263 -29.86 18.86 19.05
C PRO A 263 -30.65 17.55 19.21
N GLN A 264 -31.59 17.47 20.16
CA GLN A 264 -32.44 16.27 20.35
C GLN A 264 -33.54 16.15 19.30
N LYS A 265 -33.91 17.26 18.64
CA LYS A 265 -34.89 17.29 17.53
C LYS A 265 -34.21 17.31 16.15
N ARG A 266 -32.88 17.45 16.13
CA ARG A 266 -32.09 17.46 14.90
C ARG A 266 -32.05 16.06 14.30
N ILE A 267 -32.09 15.99 12.98
CA ILE A 267 -32.15 14.73 12.24
C ILE A 267 -31.02 13.77 12.65
N THR A 268 -31.37 12.52 12.89
CA THR A 268 -30.42 11.46 13.22
C THR A 268 -29.78 10.88 11.95
N TRP A 269 -28.65 10.17 12.05
CA TRP A 269 -28.03 9.51 10.89
C TRP A 269 -28.99 8.54 10.18
N SER A 270 -29.80 7.80 10.94
CA SER A 270 -30.79 6.86 10.40
C SER A 270 -31.87 7.54 9.55
N GLU A 271 -32.29 8.73 9.96
CA GLU A 271 -33.28 9.52 9.22
C GLU A 271 -32.61 10.27 8.06
N LEU A 272 -31.41 10.80 8.29
CA LEU A 272 -30.63 11.53 7.29
C LEU A 272 -30.37 10.66 6.07
N LEU A 273 -29.88 9.43 6.23
CA LEU A 273 -29.55 8.54 5.10
C LEU A 273 -30.78 8.11 4.29
N ARG A 274 -31.98 8.13 4.88
CA ARG A 274 -33.25 7.78 4.23
C ARG A 274 -34.00 8.99 3.67
N HIS A 275 -33.42 10.18 3.78
CA HIS A 275 -34.09 11.40 3.35
C HIS A 275 -34.28 11.40 1.81
N PRO A 276 -35.47 11.76 1.29
CA PRO A 276 -35.80 11.68 -0.15
C PRO A 276 -34.89 12.51 -1.05
N PHE A 277 -34.25 13.56 -0.50
CA PHE A 277 -33.23 14.35 -1.19
C PHE A 277 -32.12 13.50 -1.83
N TRP A 278 -31.78 12.33 -1.27
CA TRP A 278 -30.68 11.50 -1.76
C TRP A 278 -31.03 10.61 -2.97
N ARG A 279 -32.31 10.48 -3.37
CA ARG A 279 -32.74 9.56 -4.46
C ARG A 279 -32.10 8.16 -4.36
N ASP A 280 -32.24 7.53 -3.19
CA ASP A 280 -31.75 6.18 -2.91
C ASP A 280 -30.22 5.98 -2.98
N ALA A 281 -29.41 7.05 -3.00
CA ALA A 281 -27.94 6.95 -3.07
C ALA A 281 -27.27 6.20 -1.89
N PHE A 282 -27.99 5.94 -0.79
CA PHE A 282 -27.48 5.31 0.43
C PHE A 282 -28.11 3.94 0.75
N THR A 283 -28.94 3.37 -0.11
CA THR A 283 -29.63 2.08 0.15
C THR A 283 -28.70 0.88 0.29
N ASP A 284 -27.48 0.95 -0.24
CA ASP A 284 -26.50 -0.15 -0.23
C ASP A 284 -25.49 -0.10 0.94
N ILE A 285 -25.58 0.88 1.84
CA ILE A 285 -24.53 1.12 2.86
C ILE A 285 -24.68 0.25 4.12
N ASP A 286 -25.88 -0.29 4.39
CA ASP A 286 -26.13 -1.09 5.61
C ASP A 286 -25.66 -2.55 5.52
N THR A 287 -25.27 -3.05 4.33
CA THR A 287 -24.80 -4.44 4.14
C THR A 287 -23.27 -4.62 4.19
N ALA A 288 -22.48 -3.52 4.24
CA ALA A 288 -21.03 -3.56 4.03
C ALA A 288 -20.15 -3.52 5.30
N PHE A 289 -20.70 -3.77 6.49
CA PHE A 289 -19.92 -3.85 7.74
C PHE A 289 -20.05 -5.24 8.39
N PRO A 290 -18.98 -6.05 8.47
CA PRO A 290 -19.03 -7.32 9.20
C PRO A 290 -19.12 -7.07 10.71
N ASN A 291 -20.14 -7.66 11.34
CA ASN A 291 -20.36 -7.67 12.78
C ASN A 291 -19.18 -8.32 13.51
N ILE A 292 -18.38 -7.52 14.23
CA ILE A 292 -17.36 -8.01 15.17
C ILE A 292 -17.98 -7.97 16.56
N SER A 293 -18.83 -8.93 16.91
CA SER A 293 -19.35 -9.06 18.28
C SER A 293 -19.92 -10.46 18.57
N SER A 294 -19.07 -11.45 18.88
CA SER A 294 -19.36 -12.52 19.85
C SER A 294 -18.38 -13.68 19.68
N GLN A 295 -17.45 -13.85 20.61
CA GLN A 295 -17.01 -15.16 21.10
C GLN A 295 -16.25 -14.96 22.40
N ARG A 296 -17.01 -14.67 23.47
CA ARG A 296 -16.59 -15.00 24.83
C ARG A 296 -17.15 -16.38 25.13
N VAL A 297 -16.23 -17.29 25.42
CA VAL A 297 -16.47 -18.65 25.93
C VAL A 297 -17.35 -18.59 27.17
N LYS A 298 -18.40 -19.44 27.21
CA LYS A 298 -18.81 -20.12 28.44
C LYS A 298 -19.60 -21.39 28.11
N ASN A 299 -19.06 -22.49 28.63
CA ASN A 299 -19.58 -23.84 28.61
C ASN A 299 -20.92 -23.97 29.35
N GLU A 300 -21.73 -24.88 28.82
CA GLU A 300 -22.67 -25.81 29.47
C GLU A 300 -23.75 -25.28 30.43
N SER A 301 -25.01 -25.58 30.13
CA SER A 301 -25.74 -26.68 30.78
C SER A 301 -27.20 -26.79 30.30
N LEU A 302 -27.66 -28.05 30.20
CA LEU A 302 -29.02 -28.44 29.84
C LEU A 302 -30.05 -28.03 30.92
N LEU A 303 -31.29 -27.70 30.52
CA LEU A 303 -32.55 -28.39 30.95
C LEU A 303 -33.84 -27.62 30.55
N LYS A 304 -34.63 -28.30 29.71
CA LYS A 304 -36.10 -28.46 29.60
C LYS A 304 -37.12 -27.44 30.18
N SER A 305 -38.13 -27.22 29.32
CA SER A 305 -39.61 -27.26 29.49
C SER A 305 -40.44 -26.14 30.14
N ASP A 306 -41.43 -25.71 29.34
CA ASP A 306 -42.86 -25.44 29.61
C ASP A 306 -43.43 -24.06 30.04
N SER A 307 -44.47 -23.71 29.25
CA SER A 307 -45.75 -23.01 29.55
C SER A 307 -45.86 -21.48 29.74
N MET A 308 -46.61 -20.89 28.78
CA MET A 308 -47.80 -20.02 28.85
C MET A 308 -48.02 -18.92 29.94
N GLU A 309 -48.56 -17.79 29.43
CA GLU A 309 -49.49 -16.78 30.00
C GLU A 309 -49.01 -15.35 30.41
N VAL A 310 -49.41 -14.38 29.56
CA VAL A 310 -50.24 -13.16 29.75
C VAL A 310 -49.87 -12.07 30.80
N SER A 311 -49.76 -10.82 30.26
CA SER A 311 -50.10 -9.43 30.72
C SER A 311 -50.09 -9.07 32.22
N GLU A 312 -49.77 -7.86 32.71
CA GLU A 312 -49.52 -6.51 32.17
C GLU A 312 -48.97 -5.59 33.29
N ASN A 313 -48.32 -4.48 32.91
CA ASN A 313 -48.20 -3.17 33.59
C ASN A 313 -47.18 -2.89 34.73
N SER A 314 -46.06 -2.28 34.30
CA SER A 314 -45.72 -0.85 34.50
C SER A 314 -44.60 -0.43 35.49
N THR A 315 -43.76 0.48 34.95
CA THR A 315 -42.88 1.51 35.56
C THR A 315 -41.40 1.21 35.91
N SER A 316 -40.54 1.81 35.07
CA SER A 316 -39.27 2.54 35.33
C SER A 316 -38.15 1.90 36.17
N SER A 317 -37.00 1.61 35.53
CA SER A 317 -35.76 2.43 35.63
C SER A 317 -34.54 1.69 35.07
N GLU A 318 -33.76 2.40 34.27
CA GLU A 318 -32.31 2.25 34.01
C GLU A 318 -31.74 0.91 33.51
N ARG A 319 -31.45 0.86 32.20
CA ARG A 319 -30.34 0.05 31.66
C ARG A 319 -29.53 0.85 30.65
N THR A 320 -28.31 1.18 31.07
CA THR A 320 -27.18 1.65 30.27
C THR A 320 -26.83 0.63 29.19
N SER A 321 -26.78 1.07 27.93
CA SER A 321 -26.28 0.33 26.78
C SER A 321 -24.78 0.63 26.60
N SER A 322 -23.93 -0.39 26.70
CA SER A 322 -22.49 -0.28 26.44
C SER A 322 -22.23 -0.47 24.95
N SER A 323 -21.91 0.62 24.25
CA SER A 323 -21.52 0.65 22.84
C SER A 323 -20.02 0.37 22.63
N PHE A 324 -19.69 -0.11 21.42
CA PHE A 324 -18.32 -0.29 20.93
C PHE A 324 -17.54 1.04 20.93
N GLN A 325 -16.56 1.18 21.83
CA GLN A 325 -15.54 2.24 21.74
C GLN A 325 -14.17 1.60 21.50
N LYS A 326 -13.57 1.85 20.32
CA LYS A 326 -12.11 1.76 20.18
C LYS A 326 -11.53 2.91 21.02
N SER A 327 -10.70 2.61 22.01
CA SER A 327 -10.06 3.65 22.81
C SER A 327 -8.98 4.35 21.98
N PHE A 328 -9.19 5.61 21.59
CA PHE A 328 -8.15 6.50 21.05
C PHE A 328 -7.24 7.09 22.15
N LYS A 329 -7.30 6.54 23.37
CA LYS A 329 -6.42 6.89 24.48
C LYS A 329 -5.01 6.37 24.18
N ILE A 330 -4.07 7.29 24.11
CA ILE A 330 -2.64 6.97 23.99
C ILE A 330 -2.15 6.58 25.39
N GLU A 331 -1.73 5.32 25.55
CA GLU A 331 -1.09 4.84 26.78
C GLU A 331 0.40 5.20 26.83
N ASN A 332 1.02 5.44 25.66
CA ASN A 332 2.43 5.86 25.56
C ASN A 332 2.65 6.86 24.40
N PRO A 333 2.97 8.15 24.64
CA PRO A 333 3.15 9.16 23.60
C PRO A 333 4.36 8.92 22.67
N ALA A 334 5.28 8.02 23.04
CA ALA A 334 6.45 7.66 22.24
C ALA A 334 6.10 6.95 20.90
N ASP A 335 4.95 6.28 20.82
CA ASP A 335 4.53 5.50 19.63
C ASP A 335 4.13 6.37 18.43
N LEU A 336 3.86 7.66 18.67
CA LEU A 336 3.48 8.64 17.65
C LEU A 336 4.57 9.72 17.51
N ARG A 337 5.83 9.31 17.38
CA ARG A 337 6.93 10.23 17.03
C ARG A 337 7.14 10.33 15.51
N PRO A 338 7.35 11.54 14.97
CA PRO A 338 7.69 11.73 13.57
C PRO A 338 9.09 11.17 13.25
N LYS A 339 9.29 10.67 12.02
CA LYS A 339 10.59 10.16 11.56
C LYS A 339 11.59 11.33 11.44
N SER A 340 12.70 11.30 12.18
CA SER A 340 13.75 12.34 12.17
C SER A 340 14.98 11.92 11.37
N ALA A 341 15.75 12.90 10.88
CA ALA A 341 16.92 12.69 10.00
C ALA A 341 18.26 12.53 10.75
N MET A 342 18.26 12.53 12.09
CA MET A 342 19.47 12.49 12.92
C MET A 342 19.68 11.08 13.50
N ASN A 343 19.69 10.07 12.64
CA ASN A 343 20.16 8.72 12.93
C ASN A 343 21.13 8.32 11.81
N GLU A 344 22.33 8.92 11.81
CA GLU A 344 23.45 8.43 11.02
C GLU A 344 24.25 7.44 11.89
N GLU A 345 23.88 6.15 11.79
CA GLU A 345 24.80 5.00 11.81
C GLU A 345 24.00 3.69 11.63
N SER A 346 23.94 3.24 10.38
CA SER A 346 23.75 1.84 9.90
C SER A 346 23.20 1.90 8.47
N ASN A 347 24.09 1.99 7.48
CA ASN A 347 23.74 2.01 6.06
C ASN A 347 23.47 0.60 5.48
N GLU A 348 22.91 -0.30 6.29
CA GLU A 348 22.46 -1.65 5.89
C GLU A 348 21.14 -2.00 6.59
N SER A 349 20.09 -1.20 6.41
CA SER A 349 18.71 -1.61 6.77
C SER A 349 17.66 -0.65 6.21
N ILE A 350 17.75 -0.31 4.92
CA ILE A 350 16.68 0.42 4.22
C ILE A 350 15.83 -0.57 3.43
N PHE A 351 15.17 -1.55 4.08
CA PHE A 351 14.10 -2.34 3.43
C PHE A 351 13.23 -3.16 4.39
N LEU A 352 12.93 -2.70 5.62
CA LEU A 352 11.96 -3.41 6.47
C LEU A 352 11.01 -2.41 7.14
N LEU A 353 9.71 -2.68 6.96
CA LEU A 353 8.51 -2.20 7.67
C LEU A 353 7.39 -1.74 6.71
N SER A 354 6.81 -2.72 6.02
CA SER A 354 5.41 -2.71 5.60
C SER A 354 4.86 -4.14 5.70
N SER A 355 4.76 -4.67 6.91
CA SER A 355 4.10 -5.95 7.22
C SER A 355 2.83 -5.67 8.01
N CYS A 356 1.71 -5.54 7.31
CA CYS A 356 0.36 -5.73 7.86
C CYS A 356 -0.53 -6.32 6.77
N SER A 357 -0.63 -7.65 6.76
CA SER A 357 -1.56 -8.42 5.95
C SER A 357 -2.97 -8.37 6.58
N THR A 358 -3.92 -7.75 5.88
CA THR A 358 -5.35 -7.82 6.22
C THR A 358 -6.02 -8.87 5.33
N LEU A 359 -6.53 -9.96 5.90
CA LEU A 359 -7.52 -10.84 5.26
C LEU A 359 -8.90 -10.61 5.90
N ARG A 360 -9.94 -10.50 5.06
CA ARG A 360 -11.36 -10.47 5.45
C ARG A 360 -12.11 -11.62 4.77
N PRO A 361 -13.15 -12.19 5.41
CA PRO A 361 -13.88 -13.36 4.94
C PRO A 361 -15.18 -13.03 4.19
N GLY A 362 -15.61 -13.97 3.33
CA GLY A 362 -17.03 -14.21 3.04
C GLY A 362 -17.34 -14.62 1.60
N ILE A 363 -17.88 -15.84 1.42
CA ILE A 363 -19.27 -16.11 1.00
C ILE A 363 -19.43 -17.62 0.77
N THR A 364 -20.40 -18.20 1.46
CA THR A 364 -21.12 -19.44 1.14
C THR A 364 -22.58 -19.09 0.87
N SER A 365 -23.15 -19.65 -0.20
CA SER A 365 -24.49 -20.24 -0.17
C SER A 365 -24.72 -21.04 -1.46
N ALA A 366 -24.91 -22.36 -1.35
CA ALA A 366 -26.15 -23.02 -1.74
C ALA A 366 -26.02 -24.57 -1.77
N MET A 367 -26.86 -25.19 -0.94
CA MET A 367 -27.64 -26.41 -1.16
C MET A 367 -26.99 -27.82 -1.18
N GLU A 368 -27.27 -28.52 -0.07
CA GLU A 368 -27.86 -29.86 0.04
C GLU A 368 -27.24 -31.08 -0.67
N LYS A 369 -26.67 -32.01 0.12
CA LYS A 369 -27.23 -33.36 0.42
C LYS A 369 -26.20 -34.25 1.15
N ASN A 370 -26.60 -34.80 2.30
CA ASN A 370 -25.99 -35.98 2.94
C ASN A 370 -26.53 -37.28 2.27
N PRO A 371 -25.93 -38.48 2.40
CA PRO A 371 -25.14 -38.94 3.55
C PRO A 371 -23.94 -39.91 3.28
N THR A 372 -23.33 -40.34 4.39
CA THR A 372 -22.55 -41.58 4.67
C THR A 372 -21.03 -41.62 4.46
N ASP A 373 -20.34 -41.46 5.60
CA ASP A 373 -19.27 -42.27 6.20
C ASP A 373 -17.87 -42.43 5.58
N VAL A 374 -16.92 -42.32 6.52
CA VAL A 374 -15.56 -42.90 6.60
C VAL A 374 -14.37 -41.95 6.35
N ILE A 375 -13.78 -41.51 7.48
CA ILE A 375 -12.33 -41.36 7.80
C ILE A 375 -11.42 -40.65 6.76
N ASN A 376 -11.06 -39.38 7.03
CA ASN A 376 -9.66 -38.93 7.16
C ASN A 376 -9.57 -37.43 7.51
N VAL A 377 -8.86 -37.11 8.58
CA VAL A 377 -8.55 -35.74 8.99
C VAL A 377 -7.34 -35.27 8.19
N GLN A 378 -7.57 -34.41 7.20
CA GLN A 378 -6.53 -33.76 6.40
C GLN A 378 -6.57 -32.26 6.72
N TYR A 379 -5.42 -31.71 7.14
CA TYR A 379 -5.19 -30.29 7.35
C TYR A 379 -5.49 -29.52 6.05
N ASN A 380 -6.47 -28.62 6.08
CA ASN A 380 -6.78 -27.74 4.97
C ASN A 380 -5.89 -26.49 5.02
N THR A 381 -4.89 -26.49 4.15
CA THR A 381 -4.27 -25.31 3.54
C THR A 381 -5.36 -24.47 2.88
N GLU A 382 -5.70 -23.29 3.42
CA GLU A 382 -6.54 -22.32 2.71
C GLU A 382 -5.73 -21.66 1.59
N MET A 383 -5.72 -22.32 0.42
CA MET A 383 -5.44 -21.68 -0.85
C MET A 383 -6.42 -20.53 -1.05
N VAL A 384 -5.86 -19.37 -1.40
CA VAL A 384 -6.57 -18.24 -2.02
C VAL A 384 -7.55 -18.78 -3.06
N LYS A 385 -8.84 -18.38 -2.98
CA LYS A 385 -9.79 -18.53 -4.09
C LYS A 385 -9.26 -17.71 -5.26
N SER A 386 -8.41 -18.34 -6.06
CA SER A 386 -8.10 -17.93 -7.42
C SER A 386 -9.37 -18.09 -8.25
N GLU A 387 -9.87 -16.97 -8.76
CA GLU A 387 -10.71 -16.95 -9.95
C GLU A 387 -10.01 -17.80 -11.02
N GLU A 388 -10.63 -18.93 -11.37
CA GLU A 388 -10.19 -19.93 -12.35
C GLU A 388 -8.67 -20.11 -12.52
N VAL A 389 -8.06 -20.90 -11.63
CA VAL A 389 -6.71 -21.42 -11.85
C VAL A 389 -6.68 -22.19 -13.15
N CYS A 390 -5.88 -21.70 -14.08
CA CYS A 390 -5.53 -22.39 -15.32
C CYS A 390 -5.01 -23.80 -14.97
N SER A 391 -5.73 -24.85 -15.34
CA SER A 391 -5.40 -26.23 -14.93
C SER A 391 -4.47 -26.95 -15.91
N SER A 392 -4.22 -26.37 -17.09
CA SER A 392 -3.35 -26.94 -18.12
C SER A 392 -2.66 -25.86 -18.99
N PRO A 393 -1.52 -26.17 -19.65
CA PRO A 393 -0.88 -25.26 -20.61
C PRO A 393 -1.78 -24.88 -21.81
N GLN A 394 -2.78 -25.71 -22.13
CA GLN A 394 -3.74 -25.46 -23.21
C GLN A 394 -4.78 -24.40 -22.82
N ASP A 395 -5.21 -24.40 -21.56
CA ASP A 395 -6.10 -23.40 -20.96
C ASP A 395 -5.41 -22.01 -20.85
N LEU A 396 -4.09 -22.00 -20.69
CA LEU A 396 -3.30 -20.76 -20.68
C LEU A 396 -3.27 -20.11 -22.07
N GLN A 397 -3.16 -20.94 -23.12
CA GLN A 397 -3.15 -20.47 -24.51
C GLN A 397 -4.52 -19.96 -24.97
N SER A 398 -5.63 -20.54 -24.50
CA SER A 398 -6.98 -20.03 -24.80
C SER A 398 -7.20 -18.67 -24.13
N LYS A 399 -6.97 -18.57 -22.81
CA LYS A 399 -7.11 -17.30 -22.06
C LYS A 399 -6.21 -16.20 -22.62
N LEU A 400 -5.02 -16.54 -23.08
CA LEU A 400 -4.09 -15.61 -23.72
C LEU A 400 -4.63 -15.07 -25.06
N LYS A 401 -5.29 -15.91 -25.86
CA LYS A 401 -5.91 -15.47 -27.13
C LYS A 401 -7.07 -14.51 -26.89
N ASP A 402 -7.85 -14.72 -25.82
CA ASP A 402 -8.97 -13.85 -25.46
C ASP A 402 -8.49 -12.45 -25.02
N LEU A 403 -7.30 -12.36 -24.41
CA LEU A 403 -6.71 -11.10 -23.96
C LEU A 403 -5.93 -10.32 -25.04
N LEU A 404 -5.75 -10.87 -26.25
CA LEU A 404 -5.01 -10.18 -27.33
C LEU A 404 -5.72 -8.92 -27.83
N PHE A 405 -7.05 -8.98 -27.91
CA PHE A 405 -7.91 -7.91 -28.41
C PHE A 405 -8.98 -7.58 -27.37
N ILE A 406 -8.99 -6.34 -26.89
CA ILE A 406 -10.03 -5.83 -25.99
C ILE A 406 -11.06 -4.99 -26.74
N ASP A 407 -12.26 -4.82 -26.17
CA ASP A 407 -13.33 -4.01 -26.81
C ASP A 407 -12.88 -2.58 -27.14
N ALA A 408 -11.97 -2.01 -26.33
CA ALA A 408 -11.39 -0.70 -26.58
C ALA A 408 -10.47 -0.63 -27.83
N ASP A 409 -9.95 -1.77 -28.30
CA ASP A 409 -9.20 -1.85 -29.56
C ASP A 409 -10.14 -1.91 -30.77
N LEU A 410 -11.38 -2.33 -30.55
CA LEU A 410 -12.41 -2.63 -31.54
C LEU A 410 -13.48 -1.52 -31.61
N ILE A 411 -13.22 -0.34 -31.04
CA ILE A 411 -14.14 0.80 -31.15
C ILE A 411 -14.27 1.21 -32.63
N VAL A 412 -15.52 1.28 -33.10
CA VAL A 412 -15.88 1.76 -34.42
C VAL A 412 -16.29 3.23 -34.31
N THR A 413 -15.74 4.07 -35.19
CA THR A 413 -16.19 5.46 -35.34
C THR A 413 -16.55 5.70 -36.79
N PRO A 414 -17.63 6.42 -37.09
CA PRO A 414 -18.09 6.61 -38.47
C PRO A 414 -17.01 7.25 -39.35
N VAL A 415 -17.05 6.93 -40.63
CA VAL A 415 -16.32 7.61 -41.70
C VAL A 415 -17.08 8.88 -42.10
N ILE A 416 -18.41 8.80 -42.15
CA ILE A 416 -19.27 9.94 -42.47
C ILE A 416 -19.28 10.97 -41.34
N ASP A 417 -19.21 12.25 -41.71
CA ASP A 417 -19.20 13.40 -40.78
C ASP A 417 -18.13 13.32 -39.67
N ASN A 418 -17.06 12.55 -39.88
CA ASN A 418 -15.98 12.39 -38.91
C ASN A 418 -15.06 13.62 -38.88
N PRO A 419 -15.04 14.40 -37.78
CA PRO A 419 -14.28 15.64 -37.70
C PRO A 419 -12.76 15.43 -37.76
N LYS A 420 -12.26 14.21 -37.46
CA LYS A 420 -10.83 13.86 -37.56
C LYS A 420 -10.37 13.66 -39.00
N ILE A 421 -11.32 13.42 -39.92
CA ILE A 421 -11.08 13.26 -41.36
C ILE A 421 -11.38 14.58 -42.07
N MET A 422 -12.59 15.12 -41.87
CA MET A 422 -13.05 16.36 -42.50
C MET A 422 -14.13 17.01 -41.64
N LYS A 423 -14.07 18.34 -41.48
CA LYS A 423 -15.06 19.08 -40.68
C LYS A 423 -16.45 18.97 -41.31
N PRO A 424 -17.48 18.46 -40.60
CA PRO A 424 -18.82 18.30 -41.17
C PRO A 424 -19.49 19.66 -41.42
N LEU A 425 -20.25 19.77 -42.51
CA LEU A 425 -21.05 20.96 -42.79
C LEU A 425 -22.29 21.02 -41.87
N PRO A 426 -22.60 22.20 -41.29
CA PRO A 426 -23.77 22.38 -40.43
C PRO A 426 -25.07 22.12 -41.20
N LEU A 427 -25.96 21.34 -40.61
CA LEU A 427 -27.27 21.03 -41.17
C LEU A 427 -28.25 22.17 -40.82
N ARG A 428 -28.81 22.81 -41.85
CA ARG A 428 -29.92 23.75 -41.72
C ARG A 428 -31.01 23.34 -42.70
N PHE A 429 -32.24 23.24 -42.21
CA PHE A 429 -33.43 23.05 -43.03
C PHE A 429 -34.47 24.09 -42.61
N ASP A 430 -35.33 24.48 -43.54
CA ASP A 430 -36.42 25.42 -43.29
C ASP A 430 -37.73 24.64 -43.08
N ALA A 431 -38.24 24.67 -41.85
CA ALA A 431 -39.46 23.98 -41.46
C ALA A 431 -40.70 24.52 -42.19
N LYS A 432 -40.69 25.76 -42.68
CA LYS A 432 -41.85 26.39 -43.35
C LYS A 432 -42.03 25.89 -44.78
N THR A 433 -40.95 25.46 -45.43
CA THR A 433 -40.93 25.06 -46.86
C THR A 433 -40.77 23.56 -47.07
N LEU A 434 -40.86 22.76 -46.00
CA LEU A 434 -40.60 21.32 -46.03
C LEU A 434 -41.74 20.49 -46.66
N GLY A 435 -42.98 21.01 -46.65
CA GLY A 435 -44.15 20.33 -47.20
C GLY A 435 -44.68 19.16 -46.35
N LEU A 436 -44.11 18.94 -45.17
CA LEU A 436 -44.49 17.92 -44.18
C LEU A 436 -44.28 18.48 -42.76
N PRO A 437 -44.96 17.96 -41.72
CA PRO A 437 -44.76 18.43 -40.35
C PRO A 437 -43.32 18.15 -39.91
N ALA A 438 -42.58 19.19 -39.54
CA ALA A 438 -41.20 19.08 -39.05
C ALA A 438 -41.16 18.46 -37.64
N LEU A 439 -41.36 17.15 -37.57
CA LEU A 439 -41.35 16.37 -36.33
C LEU A 439 -39.91 16.24 -35.82
N SER A 440 -39.74 16.36 -34.50
CA SER A 440 -38.46 16.04 -33.86
C SER A 440 -38.21 14.52 -33.86
N ALA A 441 -36.95 14.11 -33.71
CA ALA A 441 -36.59 12.69 -33.65
C ALA A 441 -37.36 11.94 -32.54
N GLU A 442 -37.52 12.54 -31.35
CA GLU A 442 -38.28 11.96 -30.24
C GLU A 442 -39.76 11.70 -30.61
N LYS A 443 -40.38 12.64 -31.33
CA LYS A 443 -41.78 12.48 -31.78
C LYS A 443 -41.90 11.40 -32.84
N LEU A 444 -40.95 11.32 -33.77
CA LEU A 444 -40.93 10.29 -34.80
C LEU A 444 -40.78 8.87 -34.23
N VAL A 445 -39.96 8.70 -33.18
CA VAL A 445 -39.81 7.40 -32.49
C VAL A 445 -41.11 7.00 -31.78
N SER A 446 -41.86 7.97 -31.24
CA SER A 446 -43.13 7.72 -30.54
C SER A 446 -44.33 7.46 -31.46
N LEU A 447 -44.16 7.53 -32.78
CA LEU A 447 -45.26 7.27 -33.72
C LEU A 447 -45.67 5.81 -33.72
N LYS A 448 -46.99 5.58 -33.78
CA LYS A 448 -47.58 4.26 -34.03
C LYS A 448 -47.33 3.85 -35.48
N ASP A 449 -47.35 2.56 -35.76
CA ASP A 449 -47.01 2.01 -37.09
C ASP A 449 -47.85 2.62 -38.22
N GLN A 450 -49.16 2.86 -38.00
CA GLN A 450 -50.03 3.50 -38.99
C GLN A 450 -49.63 4.95 -39.31
N ASP A 451 -49.23 5.73 -38.29
CA ASP A 451 -48.81 7.13 -38.47
C ASP A 451 -47.41 7.21 -39.09
N TRP A 452 -46.57 6.22 -38.80
CA TRP A 452 -45.26 6.04 -39.43
C TRP A 452 -45.40 5.71 -40.91
N ASP A 453 -46.28 4.79 -41.30
CA ASP A 453 -46.52 4.44 -42.70
C ASP A 453 -47.10 5.62 -43.50
N ASN A 454 -47.98 6.42 -42.87
CA ASN A 454 -48.46 7.67 -43.44
C ASN A 454 -47.30 8.67 -43.67
N PHE A 455 -46.40 8.79 -42.70
CA PHE A 455 -45.20 9.63 -42.81
C PHE A 455 -44.24 9.15 -43.92
N LEU A 456 -44.01 7.85 -44.04
CA LEU A 456 -43.21 7.26 -45.11
C LEU A 456 -43.83 7.54 -46.49
N THR A 457 -45.15 7.37 -46.62
CA THR A 457 -45.88 7.64 -47.87
C THR A 457 -45.77 9.11 -48.27
N GLN A 458 -45.83 10.04 -47.31
CA GLN A 458 -45.61 11.46 -47.55
C GLN A 458 -44.18 11.75 -48.04
N ILE A 459 -43.15 11.17 -47.41
CA ILE A 459 -41.75 11.30 -47.86
C ILE A 459 -41.60 10.81 -49.30
N CYS A 460 -42.09 9.62 -49.61
CA CYS A 460 -42.01 9.04 -50.97
C CYS A 460 -42.69 9.95 -52.00
N SER A 461 -43.90 10.44 -51.70
CA SER A 461 -44.64 11.34 -52.60
C SER A 461 -43.92 12.67 -52.85
N LEU A 462 -43.24 13.22 -51.83
CA LEU A 462 -42.48 14.45 -51.93
C LEU A 462 -41.16 14.25 -52.68
N MET A 463 -40.53 13.07 -52.57
CA MET A 463 -39.32 12.77 -53.35
C MET A 463 -39.62 12.62 -54.85
N ASP A 464 -40.76 12.03 -55.22
CA ASP A 464 -41.15 11.82 -56.62
C ASP A 464 -41.80 13.06 -57.26
N SER A 465 -42.58 13.84 -56.51
CA SER A 465 -43.18 15.10 -57.01
C SER A 465 -42.16 16.24 -57.15
N ALA A 466 -41.01 16.16 -56.48
CA ALA A 466 -39.97 17.18 -56.50
C ALA A 466 -39.25 17.35 -57.86
N GLU A 467 -39.46 16.47 -58.84
CA GLU A 467 -39.01 16.71 -60.22
C GLU A 467 -39.72 17.93 -60.85
N LYS A 468 -40.95 18.25 -60.41
CA LYS A 468 -41.74 19.39 -60.89
C LYS A 468 -41.59 20.67 -60.04
N ALA A 469 -41.18 20.55 -58.77
CA ALA A 469 -41.13 21.65 -57.79
C ALA A 469 -39.75 22.33 -57.63
N GLY A 470 -38.73 21.86 -58.34
CA GLY A 470 -37.39 22.46 -58.37
C GLY A 470 -36.42 21.94 -57.28
N PRO A 471 -35.10 22.05 -57.49
CA PRO A 471 -34.07 21.38 -56.68
C PRO A 471 -34.00 21.85 -55.21
N ARG A 472 -34.53 23.04 -54.89
CA ARG A 472 -34.49 23.62 -53.54
C ARG A 472 -35.38 22.88 -52.54
N VAL A 473 -36.58 22.45 -52.95
CA VAL A 473 -37.51 21.70 -52.10
C VAL A 473 -36.92 20.32 -51.77
N LYS A 474 -36.33 19.66 -52.77
CA LYS A 474 -35.63 18.38 -52.61
C LYS A 474 -34.44 18.49 -51.67
N LEU A 475 -33.62 19.54 -51.79
CA LEU A 475 -32.49 19.78 -50.88
C LEU A 475 -32.94 20.06 -49.43
N ASN A 476 -34.07 20.73 -49.25
CA ASN A 476 -34.64 21.00 -47.93
C ASN A 476 -35.14 19.71 -47.27
N LEU A 477 -35.85 18.86 -48.02
CA LEU A 477 -36.29 17.53 -47.59
C LEU A 477 -35.11 16.64 -47.19
N LEU A 478 -34.08 16.55 -48.03
CA LEU A 478 -32.89 15.75 -47.72
C LEU A 478 -32.13 16.30 -46.50
N SER A 479 -32.12 17.62 -46.29
CA SER A 479 -31.49 18.23 -45.11
C SER A 479 -32.26 17.94 -43.82
N TYR A 480 -33.59 17.86 -43.89
CA TYR A 480 -34.42 17.37 -42.79
C TYR A 480 -34.16 15.88 -42.51
N LEU A 481 -34.12 15.03 -43.55
CA LEU A 481 -33.80 13.60 -43.39
C LEU A 481 -32.42 13.38 -42.73
N CYS A 482 -31.39 14.15 -43.13
CA CYS A 482 -30.10 14.12 -42.44
C CYS A 482 -30.20 14.47 -40.94
N SER A 483 -31.12 15.37 -40.55
CA SER A 483 -31.26 15.79 -39.15
C SER A 483 -31.93 14.73 -38.27
N VAL A 484 -32.79 13.89 -38.83
CA VAL A 484 -33.50 12.83 -38.09
C VAL A 484 -32.78 11.48 -38.16
N ALA A 485 -31.95 11.26 -39.19
CA ALA A 485 -31.17 10.02 -39.39
C ALA A 485 -30.05 9.80 -38.35
N SER A 486 -29.81 10.74 -37.44
CA SER A 486 -28.90 10.52 -36.30
C SER A 486 -29.49 9.60 -35.22
N ASN A 487 -30.80 9.38 -35.22
CA ASN A 487 -31.47 8.49 -34.28
C ASN A 487 -31.49 7.04 -34.81
N LYS A 488 -31.09 6.09 -33.96
CA LYS A 488 -30.92 4.66 -34.33
C LYS A 488 -32.23 3.99 -34.77
N ASP A 489 -33.34 4.25 -34.08
CA ASP A 489 -34.63 3.62 -34.38
C ASP A 489 -35.21 4.16 -35.69
N ILE A 490 -35.11 5.48 -35.89
CA ILE A 490 -35.53 6.15 -37.13
C ILE A 490 -34.72 5.61 -38.32
N SER A 491 -33.40 5.56 -38.19
CA SER A 491 -32.54 5.06 -39.27
C SER A 491 -32.80 3.60 -39.60
N THR A 492 -33.05 2.77 -38.59
CA THR A 492 -33.42 1.36 -38.77
C THR A 492 -34.77 1.22 -39.48
N ARG A 493 -35.77 2.02 -39.14
CA ARG A 493 -37.08 1.99 -39.82
C ARG A 493 -37.00 2.55 -41.24
N LEU A 494 -36.23 3.62 -41.46
CA LEU A 494 -36.09 4.25 -42.78
C LEU A 494 -35.29 3.39 -43.76
N ILE A 495 -34.18 2.79 -43.34
CA ILE A 495 -33.35 1.93 -44.22
C ILE A 495 -34.11 0.68 -44.67
N ASN A 496 -34.98 0.15 -43.81
CA ASN A 496 -35.81 -1.03 -44.09
C ASN A 496 -37.15 -0.71 -44.79
N SER A 497 -37.35 0.55 -45.20
CA SER A 497 -38.58 1.02 -45.87
C SER A 497 -38.38 1.28 -47.37
N GLN A 498 -39.48 1.58 -48.07
CA GLN A 498 -39.46 1.99 -49.49
C GLN A 498 -38.68 3.30 -49.75
N VAL A 499 -38.35 4.07 -48.71
CA VAL A 499 -37.54 5.29 -48.85
C VAL A 499 -36.13 4.95 -49.34
N PHE A 500 -35.53 3.84 -48.90
CA PHE A 500 -34.15 3.50 -49.24
C PHE A 500 -33.95 3.13 -50.73
N PRO A 501 -34.77 2.24 -51.34
CA PRO A 501 -34.76 2.02 -52.79
C PRO A 501 -34.97 3.31 -53.62
N LEU A 502 -35.89 4.19 -53.18
CA LEU A 502 -36.14 5.46 -53.86
C LEU A 502 -34.93 6.40 -53.80
N LEU A 503 -34.22 6.48 -52.66
CA LEU A 503 -32.99 7.27 -52.55
C LEU A 503 -31.91 6.78 -53.54
N ILE A 504 -31.79 5.46 -53.75
CA ILE A 504 -30.86 4.86 -54.72
C ILE A 504 -31.27 5.24 -56.15
N GLN A 505 -32.55 5.12 -56.49
CA GLN A 505 -33.08 5.49 -57.81
C GLN A 505 -32.81 6.97 -58.12
N HIS A 506 -33.08 7.86 -57.17
CA HIS A 506 -32.85 9.30 -57.31
C HIS A 506 -31.36 9.66 -57.38
N LEU A 507 -30.48 8.89 -56.73
CA LEU A 507 -29.02 9.08 -56.85
C LEU A 507 -28.54 8.78 -58.28
N ARG A 508 -29.09 7.74 -58.93
CA ARG A 508 -28.78 7.34 -60.32
C ARG A 508 -29.20 8.41 -61.33
N GLY A 509 -30.36 9.04 -61.14
CA GLY A 509 -30.96 10.00 -62.09
C GLY A 509 -30.66 11.48 -61.85
N ALA A 510 -30.16 11.88 -60.67
CA ALA A 510 -30.01 13.31 -60.32
C ALA A 510 -28.94 14.02 -61.19
N PRO A 511 -29.24 15.15 -61.85
CA PRO A 511 -28.25 15.92 -62.61
C PRO A 511 -27.40 16.88 -61.75
N ASN A 512 -27.87 17.25 -60.55
CA ASN A 512 -27.22 18.22 -59.67
C ASN A 512 -26.35 17.53 -58.59
N TRP A 513 -25.08 17.93 -58.49
CA TRP A 513 -24.13 17.42 -57.50
C TRP A 513 -24.48 17.74 -56.05
N ASP A 514 -25.12 18.87 -55.75
CA ASP A 514 -25.54 19.21 -54.37
C ASP A 514 -26.62 18.24 -53.88
N VAL A 515 -27.52 17.84 -54.78
CA VAL A 515 -28.57 16.85 -54.51
C VAL A 515 -27.93 15.48 -54.32
N ARG A 516 -26.98 15.09 -55.20
CA ARG A 516 -26.22 13.83 -55.05
C ARG A 516 -25.46 13.78 -53.72
N ALA A 517 -24.77 14.86 -53.34
CA ALA A 517 -24.03 14.95 -52.09
C ALA A 517 -24.94 14.77 -50.86
N LYS A 518 -26.13 15.38 -50.87
CA LYS A 518 -27.12 15.21 -49.81
C LYS A 518 -27.75 13.81 -49.79
N LEU A 519 -28.04 13.22 -50.94
CA LEU A 519 -28.50 11.83 -51.05
C LEU A 519 -27.47 10.84 -50.48
N LEU A 520 -26.20 10.99 -50.86
CA LEU A 520 -25.09 10.20 -50.33
C LEU A 520 -24.99 10.35 -48.80
N ARG A 521 -25.13 11.57 -48.28
CA ARG A 521 -25.09 11.82 -46.84
C ARG A 521 -26.26 11.17 -46.10
N VAL A 522 -27.48 11.23 -46.62
CA VAL A 522 -28.64 10.53 -46.03
C VAL A 522 -28.41 9.02 -46.04
N LEU A 523 -28.03 8.43 -47.18
CA LEU A 523 -27.75 6.99 -47.29
C LEU A 523 -26.67 6.53 -46.29
N GLY A 524 -25.61 7.33 -46.13
CA GLY A 524 -24.54 7.04 -45.18
C GLY A 524 -25.01 7.12 -43.74
N LEU A 525 -25.73 8.17 -43.34
CA LEU A 525 -26.25 8.32 -41.97
C LEU A 525 -27.25 7.22 -41.60
N LEU A 526 -28.09 6.81 -42.55
CA LEU A 526 -28.99 5.67 -42.37
C LEU A 526 -28.20 4.38 -42.09
N ALA A 527 -27.15 4.10 -42.87
CA ALA A 527 -26.29 2.93 -42.70
C ALA A 527 -25.50 2.97 -41.38
N THR A 528 -24.98 4.13 -40.99
CA THR A 528 -24.19 4.32 -39.75
C THR A 528 -25.00 4.05 -38.49
N HIS A 529 -26.25 4.51 -38.43
CA HIS A 529 -27.07 4.48 -37.22
C HIS A 529 -28.07 3.31 -37.17
N ALA A 530 -28.31 2.61 -38.29
CA ALA A 530 -29.20 1.46 -38.31
C ALA A 530 -28.67 0.30 -37.45
N THR A 531 -29.54 -0.30 -36.64
CA THR A 531 -29.21 -1.43 -35.76
C THR A 531 -29.51 -2.78 -36.40
N GLN A 532 -30.50 -2.82 -37.31
CA GLN A 532 -30.98 -4.00 -38.02
C GLN A 532 -31.10 -3.71 -39.52
N LEU A 533 -30.66 -4.67 -40.34
CA LEU A 533 -30.82 -4.65 -41.79
C LEU A 533 -31.58 -5.90 -42.25
N ASN A 534 -32.71 -5.71 -42.94
CA ASN A 534 -33.53 -6.78 -43.50
C ASN A 534 -32.98 -7.27 -44.85
N GLU A 535 -33.20 -8.54 -45.17
CA GLU A 535 -32.70 -9.15 -46.43
C GLU A 535 -33.34 -8.55 -47.68
N SER A 536 -34.55 -8.00 -47.55
CA SER A 536 -35.28 -7.32 -48.62
C SER A 536 -34.70 -5.96 -49.02
N VAL A 537 -33.76 -5.41 -48.24
CA VAL A 537 -33.18 -4.09 -48.54
C VAL A 537 -32.11 -4.22 -49.64
N PRO A 538 -32.18 -3.43 -50.73
CA PRO A 538 -31.24 -3.51 -51.86
C PRO A 538 -29.88 -2.83 -51.56
N VAL A 539 -29.23 -3.21 -50.46
CA VAL A 539 -27.92 -2.63 -50.06
C VAL A 539 -26.81 -2.99 -51.04
N ILE A 540 -26.85 -4.20 -51.63
CA ILE A 540 -25.88 -4.60 -52.65
C ILE A 540 -26.02 -3.77 -53.94
N GLU A 541 -27.25 -3.39 -54.31
CA GLU A 541 -27.47 -2.48 -55.45
C GLU A 541 -26.88 -1.10 -55.16
N ALA A 542 -27.06 -0.57 -53.95
CA ALA A 542 -26.45 0.68 -53.52
C ALA A 542 -24.91 0.61 -53.57
N ILE A 543 -24.30 -0.43 -52.99
CA ILE A 543 -22.84 -0.63 -53.00
C ILE A 543 -22.32 -0.74 -54.44
N SER A 544 -23.01 -1.48 -55.31
CA SER A 544 -22.65 -1.63 -56.71
C SER A 544 -22.66 -0.27 -57.40
N LEU A 545 -23.77 0.48 -57.32
CA LEU A 545 -23.91 1.81 -57.91
C LEU A 545 -22.80 2.78 -57.44
N LEU A 546 -22.54 2.85 -56.14
CA LEU A 546 -21.49 3.71 -55.58
C LEU A 546 -20.09 3.30 -56.09
N THR A 547 -19.84 2.00 -56.21
CA THR A 547 -18.58 1.47 -56.75
C THR A 547 -18.40 1.89 -58.21
N GLU A 548 -19.44 1.82 -59.04
CA GLU A 548 -19.38 2.26 -60.44
C GLU A 548 -19.12 3.76 -60.52
N MET A 549 -19.82 4.55 -59.71
CA MET A 549 -19.64 6.00 -59.68
C MET A 549 -18.20 6.42 -59.31
N VAL A 550 -17.55 5.72 -58.37
CA VAL A 550 -16.14 5.96 -58.04
C VAL A 550 -15.23 5.52 -59.19
N ARG A 551 -15.49 4.35 -59.79
CA ARG A 551 -14.68 3.82 -60.90
C ARG A 551 -14.72 4.74 -62.12
N ASP A 552 -15.91 5.22 -62.49
CA ASP A 552 -16.12 6.08 -63.66
C ASP A 552 -15.54 7.48 -63.45
N ASN A 553 -15.42 7.92 -62.19
CA ASN A 553 -14.91 9.23 -61.82
C ASN A 553 -13.62 9.17 -60.98
N PHE A 554 -12.79 8.13 -61.19
CA PHE A 554 -11.67 7.82 -60.28
C PHE A 554 -10.65 8.97 -60.14
N ARG A 555 -10.47 9.80 -61.18
CA ARG A 555 -9.58 10.96 -61.15
C ARG A 555 -10.12 12.16 -60.35
N ASN A 556 -11.39 12.16 -59.95
CA ASN A 556 -12.01 13.28 -59.27
C ASN A 556 -12.00 13.09 -57.75
N SER A 557 -11.03 13.72 -57.08
CA SER A 557 -10.85 13.64 -55.61
C SER A 557 -12.08 14.08 -54.82
N LYS A 558 -12.73 15.18 -55.23
CA LYS A 558 -13.91 15.72 -54.52
C LYS A 558 -15.09 14.75 -54.55
N LEU A 559 -15.26 14.01 -55.65
CA LEU A 559 -16.30 12.98 -55.74
C LEU A 559 -15.98 11.78 -54.88
N LYS A 560 -14.71 11.34 -54.85
CA LYS A 560 -14.26 10.28 -53.94
C LYS A 560 -14.53 10.64 -52.48
N GLN A 561 -14.23 11.88 -52.08
CA GLN A 561 -14.49 12.38 -50.72
C GLN A 561 -15.97 12.33 -50.32
N LEU A 562 -16.90 12.45 -51.28
CA LEU A 562 -18.35 12.37 -51.03
C LEU A 562 -18.88 10.93 -51.04
N ILE A 563 -18.36 10.08 -51.92
CA ILE A 563 -18.90 8.73 -52.14
C ILE A 563 -18.30 7.70 -51.17
N LEU A 564 -17.00 7.79 -50.89
CA LEU A 564 -16.29 6.81 -50.06
C LEU A 564 -16.87 6.63 -48.65
N PRO A 565 -17.26 7.70 -47.91
CA PRO A 565 -17.89 7.53 -46.61
C PRO A 565 -19.15 6.67 -46.68
N THR A 566 -20.09 6.99 -47.58
CA THR A 566 -21.34 6.23 -47.76
C THR A 566 -21.09 4.78 -48.18
N LEU A 567 -20.15 4.55 -49.11
CA LEU A 567 -19.75 3.21 -49.53
C LEU A 567 -19.22 2.39 -48.33
N GLY A 568 -18.38 3.01 -47.51
CA GLY A 568 -17.81 2.42 -46.31
C GLY A 568 -18.83 2.06 -45.24
N GLU A 569 -19.75 2.97 -44.93
CA GLU A 569 -20.82 2.75 -43.94
C GLU A 569 -21.74 1.59 -44.36
N LEU A 570 -22.05 1.47 -45.66
CA LEU A 570 -22.87 0.36 -46.18
C LEU A 570 -22.15 -0.99 -46.10
N ILE A 571 -20.86 -1.05 -46.48
CA ILE A 571 -20.06 -2.27 -46.35
C ILE A 571 -19.94 -2.68 -44.88
N TYR A 572 -19.71 -1.73 -43.98
CA TYR A 572 -19.67 -2.00 -42.54
C TYR A 572 -21.02 -2.47 -42.00
N ALA A 573 -22.14 -1.84 -42.39
CA ALA A 573 -23.48 -2.24 -41.97
C ALA A 573 -23.81 -3.68 -42.38
N VAL A 574 -23.43 -4.10 -43.60
CA VAL A 574 -23.54 -5.49 -44.05
C VAL A 574 -22.70 -6.42 -43.17
N ALA A 575 -21.42 -6.07 -42.97
CA ALA A 575 -20.50 -6.88 -42.16
C ALA A 575 -20.96 -7.02 -40.69
N ALA A 576 -21.46 -5.93 -40.09
CA ALA A 576 -21.96 -5.93 -38.71
C ALA A 576 -23.27 -6.72 -38.56
N GLN A 577 -24.12 -6.75 -39.60
CA GLN A 577 -25.34 -7.53 -39.60
C GLN A 577 -25.07 -9.03 -39.83
N GLU A 578 -24.08 -9.37 -40.65
CA GLU A 578 -23.63 -10.76 -40.86
C GLU A 578 -23.06 -11.37 -39.58
N GLU A 579 -22.24 -10.62 -38.82
CA GLU A 579 -21.68 -11.09 -37.54
C GLU A 579 -22.75 -11.42 -36.49
N LYS A 580 -23.88 -10.70 -36.49
CA LYS A 580 -25.02 -10.97 -35.58
C LYS A 580 -25.82 -12.23 -35.95
N ARG A 581 -25.65 -12.76 -37.16
CA ARG A 581 -26.43 -13.90 -37.69
C ARG A 581 -25.49 -15.09 -37.83
N GLU A 582 -25.44 -15.96 -36.83
CA GLU A 582 -24.53 -17.11 -36.79
C GLU A 582 -24.66 -18.10 -37.97
N HIS A 583 -25.71 -18.00 -38.82
CA HIS A 583 -26.05 -19.02 -39.83
C HIS A 583 -26.42 -18.54 -41.25
N SER A 584 -26.23 -17.27 -41.65
CA SER A 584 -26.63 -16.82 -43.01
C SER A 584 -25.44 -16.33 -43.86
N ARG A 585 -24.68 -17.27 -44.44
CA ARG A 585 -23.53 -16.94 -45.33
C ARG A 585 -23.94 -16.42 -46.73
N GLU A 586 -25.22 -16.41 -47.09
CA GLU A 586 -25.64 -16.31 -48.50
C GLU A 586 -26.45 -15.05 -48.88
N SER A 587 -26.83 -14.17 -47.96
CA SER A 587 -27.80 -13.09 -48.27
C SER A 587 -27.19 -11.82 -48.87
N TRP A 588 -25.91 -11.49 -48.61
CA TRP A 588 -25.29 -10.25 -49.09
C TRP A 588 -23.87 -10.47 -49.62
N ASN A 589 -23.74 -10.69 -50.93
CA ASN A 589 -22.44 -10.83 -51.60
C ASN A 589 -21.96 -9.47 -52.15
N ILE A 590 -20.94 -8.89 -51.52
CA ILE A 590 -20.37 -7.60 -51.92
C ILE A 590 -19.49 -7.77 -53.17
N PRO A 591 -19.68 -6.96 -54.24
CA PRO A 591 -18.88 -7.09 -55.46
C PRO A 591 -17.38 -6.92 -55.23
N LEU A 592 -16.55 -7.80 -55.80
CA LEU A 592 -15.07 -7.70 -55.71
C LEU A 592 -14.52 -6.37 -56.24
N ALA A 593 -15.23 -5.75 -57.18
CA ALA A 593 -14.92 -4.43 -57.71
C ALA A 593 -14.90 -3.35 -56.61
N ALA A 594 -15.75 -3.46 -55.58
CA ALA A 594 -15.81 -2.50 -54.46
C ALA A 594 -14.50 -2.51 -53.67
N TYR A 595 -14.03 -3.69 -53.29
CA TYR A 595 -12.75 -3.86 -52.60
C TYR A 595 -11.58 -3.39 -53.48
N THR A 596 -11.59 -3.73 -54.78
CA THR A 596 -10.54 -3.31 -55.72
C THR A 596 -10.43 -1.78 -55.83
N VAL A 597 -11.57 -1.08 -55.88
CA VAL A 597 -11.61 0.39 -55.92
C VAL A 597 -11.07 0.99 -54.62
N LEU A 598 -11.46 0.45 -53.46
CA LEU A 598 -10.94 0.88 -52.16
C LEU A 598 -9.42 0.66 -52.07
N MET A 599 -8.92 -0.50 -52.48
CA MET A 599 -7.49 -0.80 -52.50
C MET A 599 -6.71 0.15 -53.42
N ARG A 600 -7.27 0.55 -54.56
CA ARG A 600 -6.66 1.56 -55.44
C ARG A 600 -6.59 2.94 -54.79
N CYS A 601 -7.54 3.27 -53.92
CA CYS A 601 -7.55 4.54 -53.17
C CYS A 601 -6.46 4.60 -52.06
N LEU A 602 -5.77 3.50 -51.74
CA LEU A 602 -4.63 3.47 -50.81
C LEU A 602 -3.27 3.71 -51.48
N ARG A 603 -3.22 3.83 -52.81
CA ARG A 603 -1.96 4.04 -53.54
C ARG A 603 -1.41 5.45 -53.28
N GLU A 604 -0.09 5.61 -53.43
CA GLU A 604 0.65 6.84 -53.08
C GLU A 604 0.21 8.10 -53.88
N GLU A 605 -0.43 7.93 -55.03
CA GLU A 605 -0.86 9.02 -55.93
C GLU A 605 -2.13 9.79 -55.46
N GLU A 606 -2.74 9.38 -54.34
CA GLU A 606 -4.01 9.90 -53.85
C GLU A 606 -3.87 10.96 -52.74
N GLU A 607 -4.93 11.75 -52.50
CA GLU A 607 -4.93 12.77 -51.45
C GLU A 607 -4.99 12.17 -50.03
N PRO A 608 -4.33 12.78 -49.02
CA PRO A 608 -4.33 12.28 -47.64
C PRO A 608 -5.72 12.08 -47.02
N ILE A 609 -6.71 12.89 -47.41
CA ILE A 609 -8.10 12.76 -46.94
C ILE A 609 -8.72 11.45 -47.46
N ILE A 610 -8.44 11.08 -48.71
CA ILE A 610 -8.90 9.84 -49.32
C ILE A 610 -8.21 8.66 -48.63
N HIS A 611 -6.89 8.73 -48.42
CA HIS A 611 -6.17 7.72 -47.63
C HIS A 611 -6.78 7.51 -46.25
N HIS A 612 -7.18 8.60 -45.58
CA HIS A 612 -7.78 8.54 -44.25
C HIS A 612 -9.18 7.92 -44.28
N MET A 613 -10.04 8.33 -45.23
CA MET A 613 -11.34 7.70 -45.42
C MET A 613 -11.20 6.21 -45.69
N THR A 614 -10.37 5.82 -46.66
CA THR A 614 -10.18 4.41 -47.02
C THR A 614 -9.57 3.59 -45.88
N SER A 615 -8.55 4.11 -45.19
CA SER A 615 -7.98 3.46 -44.00
C SER A 615 -9.05 3.26 -42.93
N LYS A 616 -9.94 4.24 -42.74
CA LYS A 616 -11.01 4.16 -41.74
C LYS A 616 -12.12 3.18 -42.12
N ILE A 617 -12.44 3.07 -43.41
CA ILE A 617 -13.36 2.05 -43.92
C ILE A 617 -12.83 0.66 -43.59
N ILE A 618 -11.57 0.41 -43.90
CA ILE A 618 -10.90 -0.87 -43.61
C ILE A 618 -10.85 -1.11 -42.10
N GLU A 619 -10.51 -0.09 -41.31
CA GLU A 619 -10.51 -0.14 -39.85
C GLU A 619 -11.88 -0.60 -39.30
N ASN A 620 -12.97 0.02 -39.76
CA ASN A 620 -14.31 -0.29 -39.28
C ASN A 620 -14.77 -1.69 -39.73
N VAL A 621 -14.61 -2.04 -41.02
CA VAL A 621 -15.05 -3.34 -41.55
C VAL A 621 -14.27 -4.49 -40.92
N CYS A 622 -12.94 -4.37 -40.77
CA CYS A 622 -12.11 -5.41 -40.15
C CYS A 622 -12.31 -5.57 -38.64
N THR A 623 -13.14 -4.73 -38.01
CA THR A 623 -13.53 -4.90 -36.61
C THR A 623 -14.43 -6.12 -36.41
N THR A 624 -15.26 -6.44 -37.40
CA THR A 624 -16.22 -7.56 -37.34
C THR A 624 -15.52 -8.89 -37.66
N LYS A 625 -16.14 -10.01 -37.26
CA LYS A 625 -15.76 -11.38 -37.66
C LYS A 625 -16.44 -11.88 -38.94
N ALA A 626 -16.99 -10.98 -39.75
CA ALA A 626 -17.75 -11.33 -40.96
C ALA A 626 -16.86 -11.85 -42.11
N SER A 627 -17.44 -12.64 -43.02
CA SER A 627 -16.73 -13.16 -44.19
C SER A 627 -16.29 -12.05 -45.17
N GLN A 628 -16.99 -10.91 -45.18
CA GLN A 628 -16.67 -9.74 -46.00
C GLN A 628 -15.25 -9.20 -45.80
N VAL A 629 -14.66 -9.43 -44.62
CA VAL A 629 -13.29 -8.98 -44.32
C VAL A 629 -12.26 -9.60 -45.26
N GLN A 630 -12.52 -10.81 -45.78
CA GLN A 630 -11.65 -11.50 -46.74
C GLN A 630 -11.40 -10.67 -48.01
N GLY A 631 -12.33 -9.79 -48.40
CA GLY A 631 -12.18 -8.89 -49.55
C GLY A 631 -11.02 -7.89 -49.41
N PHE A 632 -10.57 -7.58 -48.20
CA PHE A 632 -9.44 -6.68 -47.94
C PHE A 632 -8.10 -7.41 -47.72
N ILE A 633 -8.11 -8.72 -47.49
CA ILE A 633 -6.91 -9.50 -47.19
C ILE A 633 -6.19 -9.82 -48.51
N THR A 634 -5.25 -8.95 -48.89
CA THR A 634 -4.42 -9.09 -50.08
C THR A 634 -2.94 -9.05 -49.68
N GLY A 635 -2.02 -9.55 -50.52
CA GLY A 635 -0.59 -9.50 -50.20
C GLY A 635 -0.02 -8.08 -50.01
N ASP A 636 -0.62 -7.09 -50.67
CA ASP A 636 -0.13 -5.71 -50.68
C ASP A 636 -0.78 -4.78 -49.65
N ILE A 637 -1.86 -5.20 -48.96
CA ILE A 637 -2.58 -4.33 -48.00
C ILE A 637 -1.69 -3.93 -46.83
N GLY A 638 -0.91 -4.89 -46.30
CA GLY A 638 -0.01 -4.67 -45.18
C GLY A 638 1.01 -3.57 -45.48
N PRO A 639 1.85 -3.75 -46.53
CA PRO A 639 2.79 -2.75 -47.00
C PRO A 639 2.17 -1.38 -47.29
N SER A 640 0.97 -1.35 -47.86
CA SER A 640 0.30 -0.10 -48.23
C SER A 640 -0.11 0.71 -46.99
N LEU A 641 -0.75 0.07 -46.01
CA LEU A 641 -1.12 0.71 -44.74
C LEU A 641 0.12 1.11 -43.92
N TRP A 642 1.18 0.30 -43.95
CA TRP A 642 2.44 0.64 -43.30
C TRP A 642 3.13 1.86 -43.93
N SER A 643 3.09 1.98 -45.27
CA SER A 643 3.61 3.15 -45.98
C SER A 643 2.88 4.43 -45.54
N LEU A 644 1.54 4.38 -45.43
CA LEU A 644 0.74 5.51 -44.93
C LEU A 644 1.07 5.88 -43.48
N PHE A 645 1.31 4.89 -42.61
CA PHE A 645 1.73 5.14 -41.23
C PHE A 645 3.09 5.84 -41.12
N THR A 646 4.03 5.48 -42.00
CA THR A 646 5.43 5.97 -41.95
C THR A 646 5.62 7.30 -42.68
N HIS A 647 4.95 7.51 -43.82
CA HIS A 647 5.19 8.68 -44.69
C HIS A 647 4.14 9.80 -44.54
N SER A 648 3.00 9.55 -43.89
CA SER A 648 2.00 10.59 -43.66
C SER A 648 2.45 11.59 -42.59
N THR A 649 2.14 12.87 -42.80
CA THR A 649 2.32 13.94 -41.80
C THR A 649 1.11 14.13 -40.89
N VAL A 650 0.00 13.46 -41.16
CA VAL A 650 -1.27 13.61 -40.42
C VAL A 650 -1.41 12.50 -39.37
N ASP A 651 -1.27 12.85 -38.09
CA ASP A 651 -1.28 11.87 -37.00
C ASP A 651 -2.57 11.04 -36.89
N SER A 652 -3.73 11.63 -37.19
CA SER A 652 -5.00 10.89 -37.19
C SER A 652 -5.04 9.80 -38.26
N LEU A 653 -4.51 10.08 -39.46
CA LEU A 653 -4.35 9.10 -40.53
C LEU A 653 -3.33 8.02 -40.13
N ARG A 654 -2.19 8.40 -39.55
CA ARG A 654 -1.18 7.43 -39.10
C ARG A 654 -1.76 6.43 -38.09
N ILE A 655 -2.56 6.93 -37.15
CA ILE A 655 -3.27 6.09 -36.17
C ILE A 655 -4.28 5.19 -36.86
N SER A 656 -5.14 5.71 -37.75
CA SER A 656 -6.12 4.87 -38.46
C SER A 656 -5.48 3.83 -39.37
N ALA A 657 -4.37 4.14 -40.04
CA ALA A 657 -3.64 3.21 -40.89
C ALA A 657 -3.06 2.03 -40.08
N ILE A 658 -2.38 2.29 -38.96
CA ILE A 658 -1.84 1.22 -38.10
C ILE A 658 -2.96 0.45 -37.39
N SER A 659 -4.05 1.13 -37.06
CA SER A 659 -5.24 0.54 -36.42
C SER A 659 -5.99 -0.40 -37.36
N ALA A 660 -6.08 -0.03 -38.65
CA ALA A 660 -6.60 -0.89 -39.73
C ALA A 660 -5.69 -2.11 -39.94
N LEU A 661 -4.37 -1.90 -40.00
CA LEU A 661 -3.41 -3.01 -40.12
C LEU A 661 -3.51 -3.99 -38.94
N CYS A 662 -3.65 -3.48 -37.72
CA CYS A 662 -3.83 -4.31 -36.53
C CYS A 662 -5.11 -5.17 -36.59
N ARG A 663 -6.22 -4.60 -37.08
CA ARG A 663 -7.47 -5.35 -37.23
C ARG A 663 -7.41 -6.37 -38.37
N ILE A 664 -6.72 -6.06 -39.48
CA ILE A 664 -6.47 -7.08 -40.53
C ILE A 664 -5.62 -8.23 -39.97
N THR A 665 -4.61 -7.92 -39.16
CA THR A 665 -3.72 -8.93 -38.55
C THR A 665 -4.48 -9.91 -37.66
N ARG A 666 -5.60 -9.48 -37.05
CA ARG A 666 -6.52 -10.36 -36.30
C ARG A 666 -7.07 -11.51 -37.15
N HIS A 667 -7.33 -11.25 -38.43
CA HIS A 667 -7.92 -12.21 -39.37
C HIS A 667 -6.85 -12.97 -40.18
N SER A 668 -5.77 -12.29 -40.53
CA SER A 668 -4.65 -12.85 -41.27
C SER A 668 -3.33 -12.29 -40.75
N PRO A 669 -2.61 -13.05 -39.89
CA PRO A 669 -1.27 -12.67 -39.41
C PRO A 669 -0.25 -12.45 -40.55
N ALA A 670 -0.49 -13.07 -41.72
CA ALA A 670 0.32 -12.89 -42.91
C ALA A 670 0.36 -11.43 -43.41
N ALA A 671 -0.65 -10.63 -43.11
CA ALA A 671 -0.66 -9.20 -43.47
C ALA A 671 0.47 -8.44 -42.76
N PHE A 672 0.69 -8.66 -41.46
CA PHE A 672 1.81 -8.05 -40.74
C PHE A 672 3.15 -8.71 -41.09
N GLN A 673 3.15 -10.02 -41.36
CA GLN A 673 4.34 -10.71 -41.86
C GLN A 673 4.88 -10.06 -43.14
N SER A 674 4.00 -9.78 -44.12
CA SER A 674 4.40 -9.14 -45.39
C SER A 674 5.04 -7.75 -45.18
N VAL A 675 4.64 -7.02 -44.13
CA VAL A 675 5.28 -5.76 -43.73
C VAL A 675 6.69 -6.00 -43.23
N ILE A 676 6.88 -6.99 -42.34
CA ILE A 676 8.21 -7.34 -41.81
C ILE A 676 9.15 -7.80 -42.92
N GLU A 677 8.64 -8.58 -43.89
CA GLU A 677 9.42 -9.06 -45.04
C GLU A 677 9.85 -7.92 -45.99
N LYS A 678 8.96 -6.94 -46.22
CA LYS A 678 9.24 -5.82 -47.14
C LYS A 678 10.05 -4.69 -46.51
N VAL A 679 9.79 -4.36 -45.24
CA VAL A 679 10.37 -3.19 -44.55
C VAL A 679 11.57 -3.59 -43.68
N GLY A 680 11.63 -4.85 -43.24
CA GLY A 680 12.66 -5.36 -42.34
C GLY A 680 12.29 -5.21 -40.86
N LEU A 681 12.53 -6.29 -40.09
CA LEU A 681 12.20 -6.38 -38.66
C LEU A 681 12.80 -5.23 -37.82
N ALA A 682 14.07 -4.86 -38.06
CA ALA A 682 14.74 -3.80 -37.30
C ALA A 682 14.05 -2.42 -37.43
N SER A 683 13.56 -2.09 -38.63
CA SER A 683 12.83 -0.85 -38.89
C SER A 683 11.47 -0.82 -38.17
N VAL A 684 10.76 -1.95 -38.18
CA VAL A 684 9.49 -2.13 -37.46
C VAL A 684 9.71 -2.01 -35.94
N ILE A 685 10.77 -2.62 -35.39
CA ILE A 685 11.11 -2.51 -33.96
C ILE A 685 11.45 -1.06 -33.58
N ASN A 686 12.24 -0.36 -34.39
CA ASN A 686 12.57 1.05 -34.12
C ASN A 686 11.31 1.92 -34.13
N SER A 687 10.40 1.67 -35.07
CA SER A 687 9.10 2.35 -35.14
C SER A 687 8.25 2.13 -33.89
N LEU A 688 8.27 0.92 -33.30
CA LEU A 688 7.57 0.61 -32.05
C LEU A 688 8.10 1.45 -30.88
N VAL A 689 9.42 1.57 -30.74
CA VAL A 689 10.03 2.29 -29.61
C VAL A 689 9.76 3.80 -29.71
N THR A 690 9.77 4.38 -30.91
CA THR A 690 9.54 5.82 -31.13
C THR A 690 8.06 6.21 -31.24
N ALA A 691 7.14 5.24 -31.26
CA ALA A 691 5.72 5.47 -31.47
C ALA A 691 5.01 6.06 -30.24
N ILE A 692 3.90 6.78 -30.46
CA ILE A 692 2.99 7.20 -29.41
C ILE A 692 2.26 6.00 -28.79
N ALA A 693 1.77 6.15 -27.55
CA ALA A 693 1.17 5.05 -26.77
C ALA A 693 0.07 4.26 -27.52
N LYS A 694 -0.81 4.94 -28.28
CA LYS A 694 -1.88 4.25 -29.01
C LYS A 694 -1.35 3.39 -30.16
N VAL A 695 -0.32 3.86 -30.86
CA VAL A 695 0.36 3.12 -31.93
C VAL A 695 1.15 1.94 -31.33
N GLN A 696 1.84 2.16 -30.20
CA GLN A 696 2.52 1.09 -29.46
C GLN A 696 1.58 -0.05 -29.08
N GLN A 697 0.36 0.25 -28.61
CA GLN A 697 -0.65 -0.77 -28.31
C GLN A 697 -1.00 -1.65 -29.52
N TYR A 698 -1.24 -1.03 -30.69
CA TYR A 698 -1.57 -1.78 -31.91
C TYR A 698 -0.39 -2.62 -32.40
N MET A 699 0.83 -2.07 -32.39
CA MET A 699 2.02 -2.80 -32.78
C MET A 699 2.31 -3.98 -31.84
N LEU A 700 2.16 -3.81 -30.53
CA LEU A 700 2.28 -4.90 -29.56
C LEU A 700 1.24 -6.00 -29.82
N THR A 701 -0.03 -5.64 -30.05
CA THR A 701 -1.07 -6.62 -30.41
C THR A 701 -0.73 -7.39 -31.69
N MET A 702 -0.21 -6.72 -32.72
CA MET A 702 0.21 -7.39 -33.97
C MET A 702 1.38 -8.36 -33.74
N PHE A 703 2.40 -7.95 -32.99
CA PHE A 703 3.51 -8.81 -32.61
C PHE A 703 3.04 -10.02 -31.78
N SER A 704 2.15 -9.81 -30.82
CA SER A 704 1.58 -10.89 -30.02
C SER A 704 0.70 -11.84 -30.84
N THR A 705 -0.05 -11.33 -31.81
CA THR A 705 -0.85 -12.15 -32.74
C THR A 705 0.04 -13.00 -33.64
N LEU A 706 1.15 -12.42 -34.13
CA LEU A 706 2.14 -13.12 -34.94
C LEU A 706 2.77 -14.29 -34.16
N LEU A 707 3.21 -14.05 -32.92
CA LEU A 707 3.75 -15.08 -32.03
C LEU A 707 2.73 -16.19 -31.73
N SER A 708 1.46 -15.83 -31.44
CA SER A 708 0.38 -16.82 -31.23
C SER A 708 0.10 -17.69 -32.46
N SER A 709 0.42 -17.22 -33.67
CA SER A 709 0.27 -17.96 -34.92
C SER A 709 1.50 -18.82 -35.29
N GLY A 710 2.59 -18.73 -34.53
CA GLY A 710 3.85 -19.44 -34.80
C GLY A 710 4.73 -18.83 -35.91
N ILE A 711 4.32 -17.71 -36.51
CA ILE A 711 5.06 -17.04 -37.58
C ILE A 711 6.24 -16.26 -37.00
N HIS A 712 7.43 -16.39 -37.62
CA HIS A 712 8.70 -15.80 -37.14
C HIS A 712 9.07 -16.13 -35.67
N LEU A 713 8.46 -17.17 -35.10
CA LEU A 713 8.63 -17.56 -33.69
C LEU A 713 10.10 -17.64 -33.25
N PRO A 714 10.99 -18.44 -33.90
CA PRO A 714 12.39 -18.52 -33.47
C PRO A 714 13.16 -17.22 -33.65
N ARG A 715 12.80 -16.40 -34.66
CA ARG A 715 13.48 -15.12 -34.92
C ARG A 715 13.18 -14.09 -33.84
N LEU A 716 11.93 -14.04 -33.36
CA LEU A 716 11.50 -13.06 -32.34
C LEU A 716 11.79 -13.51 -30.92
N THR A 717 11.73 -14.81 -30.61
CA THR A 717 11.95 -15.33 -29.24
C THR A 717 13.42 -15.55 -28.90
N GLN A 718 14.35 -15.46 -29.87
CA GLN A 718 15.79 -15.57 -29.66
C GLN A 718 16.53 -14.22 -29.70
N GLU A 719 15.90 -13.16 -30.23
CA GLU A 719 16.54 -11.85 -30.39
C GLU A 719 16.55 -11.05 -29.07
N LYS A 720 17.67 -11.14 -28.34
CA LYS A 720 17.84 -10.53 -27.00
C LYS A 720 17.57 -9.02 -26.99
N GLU A 721 18.13 -8.28 -27.95
CA GLU A 721 17.94 -6.82 -28.02
C GLU A 721 16.47 -6.44 -28.19
N PHE A 722 15.71 -7.22 -28.95
CA PHE A 722 14.29 -6.98 -29.16
C PHE A 722 13.51 -7.17 -27.85
N VAL A 723 13.73 -8.30 -27.15
CA VAL A 723 13.08 -8.56 -25.85
C VAL A 723 13.41 -7.47 -24.84
N THR A 724 14.68 -7.03 -24.74
CA THR A 724 15.06 -5.94 -23.82
C THR A 724 14.39 -4.61 -24.20
N LYS A 725 14.27 -4.27 -25.49
CA LYS A 725 13.53 -3.08 -25.94
C LYS A 725 12.04 -3.17 -25.59
N ILE A 726 11.43 -4.36 -25.69
CA ILE A 726 10.04 -4.58 -25.30
C ILE A 726 9.85 -4.41 -23.78
N VAL A 727 10.73 -4.99 -22.95
CA VAL A 727 10.65 -4.84 -21.48
C VAL A 727 10.70 -3.35 -21.08
N ARG A 728 11.48 -2.51 -21.77
CA ARG A 728 11.51 -1.05 -21.53
C ARG A 728 10.16 -0.36 -21.79
N LEU A 729 9.27 -0.92 -22.60
CA LEU A 729 7.91 -0.37 -22.80
C LEU A 729 7.05 -0.45 -21.53
N LEU A 730 7.47 -1.23 -20.51
CA LEU A 730 6.86 -1.23 -19.18
C LEU A 730 7.07 0.10 -18.43
N GLU A 731 7.95 0.99 -18.90
CA GLU A 731 8.09 2.36 -18.39
C GLU A 731 6.98 3.30 -18.89
N SER A 732 6.17 2.87 -19.87
CA SER A 732 5.12 3.69 -20.48
C SER A 732 4.06 4.15 -19.47
N PRO A 733 3.60 5.42 -19.54
CA PRO A 733 2.52 5.91 -18.68
C PRO A 733 1.17 5.24 -18.97
N SER A 734 0.99 4.68 -20.17
CA SER A 734 -0.27 4.06 -20.60
C SER A 734 -0.44 2.64 -20.04
N THR A 735 -1.45 2.42 -19.20
CA THR A 735 -1.78 1.08 -18.65
C THR A 735 -1.99 0.03 -19.74
N GLY A 736 -2.63 0.38 -20.86
CA GLY A 736 -2.82 -0.55 -21.98
C GLY A 736 -1.53 -0.98 -22.69
N VAL A 737 -0.50 -0.12 -22.73
CA VAL A 737 0.81 -0.48 -23.31
C VAL A 737 1.49 -1.48 -22.37
N ARG A 738 1.48 -1.20 -21.06
CA ARG A 738 2.08 -2.07 -20.05
C ARG A 738 1.41 -3.44 -20.01
N ALA A 739 0.08 -3.51 -20.00
CA ALA A 739 -0.68 -4.77 -20.04
C ALA A 739 -0.32 -5.63 -21.26
N LYS A 740 -0.36 -5.05 -22.47
CA LYS A 740 0.02 -5.75 -23.71
C LYS A 740 1.49 -6.16 -23.73
N THR A 741 2.36 -5.37 -23.11
CA THR A 741 3.78 -5.72 -22.95
C THR A 741 3.96 -6.93 -22.05
N PHE A 742 3.24 -7.02 -20.92
CA PHE A 742 3.25 -8.23 -20.06
C PHE A 742 2.73 -9.46 -20.80
N LEU A 743 1.65 -9.32 -21.59
CA LEU A 743 1.12 -10.41 -22.42
C LEU A 743 2.13 -10.88 -23.48
N PHE A 744 2.83 -9.94 -24.13
CA PHE A 744 3.90 -10.27 -25.06
C PHE A 744 5.06 -11.01 -24.37
N ILE A 745 5.50 -10.54 -23.20
CA ILE A 745 6.56 -11.20 -22.43
C ILE A 745 6.13 -12.62 -22.05
N LEU A 746 4.88 -12.83 -21.61
CA LEU A 746 4.33 -14.15 -21.34
C LEU A 746 4.45 -15.08 -22.57
N GLN A 747 4.10 -14.60 -23.77
CA GLN A 747 4.26 -15.40 -24.99
C GLN A 747 5.71 -15.74 -25.31
N VAL A 748 6.64 -14.82 -25.08
CA VAL A 748 8.07 -15.11 -25.27
C VAL A 748 8.52 -16.20 -24.31
N LEU A 749 8.15 -16.11 -23.02
CA LEU A 749 8.53 -17.07 -22.00
C LEU A 749 7.93 -18.46 -22.22
N LEU A 750 6.69 -18.55 -22.71
CA LEU A 750 6.05 -19.82 -23.06
C LEU A 750 6.80 -20.60 -24.14
N ASN A 751 7.53 -19.90 -25.02
CA ASN A 751 8.27 -20.51 -26.11
C ASN A 751 9.78 -20.60 -25.84
N ASN A 752 10.32 -19.75 -24.95
CA ASN A 752 11.73 -19.73 -24.59
C ASN A 752 11.94 -19.27 -23.14
N LYS A 753 12.02 -20.24 -22.21
CA LYS A 753 12.24 -20.00 -20.79
C LYS A 753 13.58 -19.31 -20.46
N ASP A 754 14.60 -19.48 -21.30
CA ASP A 754 15.94 -18.91 -21.07
C ASP A 754 15.92 -17.37 -21.13
N MET A 755 14.90 -16.78 -21.76
CA MET A 755 14.70 -15.33 -21.79
C MET A 755 14.25 -14.76 -20.43
N LEU A 756 13.83 -15.61 -19.49
CA LEU A 756 13.42 -15.14 -18.15
C LEU A 756 14.57 -14.44 -17.42
N LEU A 757 15.80 -14.99 -17.51
CA LEU A 757 16.98 -14.37 -16.92
C LEU A 757 17.19 -12.95 -17.47
N LEU A 758 17.12 -12.80 -18.80
CA LEU A 758 17.28 -11.51 -19.47
C LEU A 758 16.19 -10.52 -19.06
N CYS A 759 14.95 -10.99 -18.94
CA CYS A 759 13.83 -10.17 -18.48
C CYS A 759 14.01 -9.70 -17.02
N CYS A 760 14.45 -10.60 -16.12
CA CYS A 760 14.75 -10.26 -14.72
C CYS A 760 15.87 -9.23 -14.62
N GLN A 761 16.97 -9.40 -15.38
CA GLN A 761 18.06 -8.42 -15.48
C GLN A 761 17.59 -7.07 -16.03
N ALA A 762 16.59 -7.07 -16.92
CA ALA A 762 15.91 -5.88 -17.42
C ALA A 762 14.82 -5.33 -16.47
N ARG A 763 14.85 -5.70 -15.19
CA ARG A 763 13.96 -5.21 -14.11
C ARG A 763 12.49 -5.64 -14.23
N LEU A 764 12.21 -6.77 -14.91
CA LEU A 764 10.83 -7.28 -15.05
C LEU A 764 10.09 -7.39 -13.71
N VAL A 765 10.75 -7.97 -12.70
CA VAL A 765 10.14 -8.21 -11.38
C VAL A 765 9.71 -6.90 -10.70
N MET A 766 10.53 -5.85 -10.80
CA MET A 766 10.19 -4.51 -10.29
C MET A 766 8.93 -3.94 -10.97
N TYR A 767 8.78 -4.14 -12.28
CA TYR A 767 7.60 -3.69 -13.02
C TYR A 767 6.34 -4.49 -12.64
N ILE A 768 6.49 -5.80 -12.44
CA ILE A 768 5.40 -6.65 -11.94
C ILE A 768 4.94 -6.16 -10.57
N GLU A 769 5.86 -5.92 -9.63
CA GLU A 769 5.49 -5.39 -8.30
C GLU A 769 4.80 -4.03 -8.35
N ARG A 770 5.32 -3.11 -9.17
CA ARG A 770 4.76 -1.76 -9.33
C ARG A 770 3.31 -1.82 -9.80
N ASP A 771 3.03 -2.66 -10.80
CA ASP A 771 1.71 -2.71 -11.42
C ASP A 771 0.75 -3.67 -10.69
N ASN A 772 1.25 -4.69 -9.99
CA ASN A 772 0.46 -5.55 -9.11
C ASN A 772 -0.15 -4.75 -7.93
N ARG A 773 0.61 -3.82 -7.34
CA ARG A 773 0.08 -2.90 -6.30
C ARG A 773 -1.04 -1.99 -6.82
N LYS A 774 -0.98 -1.59 -8.09
CA LYS A 774 -1.95 -0.70 -8.75
C LYS A 774 -3.19 -1.43 -9.29
N ALA A 775 -3.08 -2.74 -9.51
CA ALA A 775 -4.17 -3.59 -9.99
C ALA A 775 -5.20 -3.95 -8.89
N THR A 776 -5.02 -3.45 -7.66
CA THR A 776 -6.00 -3.59 -6.58
C THR A 776 -7.23 -2.70 -6.83
N PRO A 777 -8.46 -3.21 -6.61
CA PRO A 777 -9.67 -2.61 -7.19
C PRO A 777 -10.02 -1.25 -6.57
N GLY A 778 -9.89 -0.18 -7.37
CA GLY A 778 -10.42 1.16 -7.12
C GLY A 778 -11.50 1.52 -8.17
N LYS A 779 -12.59 2.13 -7.73
CA LYS A 779 -13.91 2.17 -8.41
C LYS A 779 -14.05 3.02 -9.70
N GLU A 780 -13.00 3.62 -10.27
CA GLU A 780 -13.18 4.58 -11.39
C GLU A 780 -12.42 4.26 -12.70
N GLN A 781 -11.58 3.22 -12.74
CA GLN A 781 -10.91 2.74 -13.97
C GLN A 781 -10.95 1.20 -14.08
N GLN A 782 -12.11 0.61 -13.78
CA GLN A 782 -12.29 -0.83 -13.64
C GLN A 782 -11.80 -1.63 -14.87
N SER A 783 -12.21 -1.29 -16.11
CA SER A 783 -11.92 -2.16 -17.27
C SER A 783 -10.45 -2.31 -17.65
N MET A 784 -9.66 -1.23 -17.68
CA MET A 784 -8.24 -1.30 -18.09
C MET A 784 -7.33 -1.79 -16.97
N ASN A 785 -7.69 -1.57 -15.70
CA ASN A 785 -6.94 -2.10 -14.57
C ASN A 785 -7.27 -3.58 -14.34
N GLU A 786 -8.50 -4.01 -14.58
CA GLU A 786 -8.88 -5.44 -14.65
C GLU A 786 -8.11 -6.15 -15.77
N TYR A 787 -8.03 -5.54 -16.96
CA TYR A 787 -7.23 -6.09 -18.06
C TYR A 787 -5.74 -6.23 -17.70
N LEU A 788 -5.16 -5.20 -17.06
CA LEU A 788 -3.78 -5.25 -16.55
C LEU A 788 -3.62 -6.37 -15.51
N SER A 789 -4.55 -6.48 -14.58
CA SER A 789 -4.56 -7.52 -13.54
C SER A 789 -4.60 -8.92 -14.16
N GLY A 790 -5.50 -9.15 -15.13
CA GLY A 790 -5.60 -10.41 -15.86
C GLY A 790 -4.29 -10.78 -16.57
N CYS A 791 -3.66 -9.83 -17.27
CA CYS A 791 -2.37 -10.05 -17.93
C CYS A 791 -1.24 -10.37 -16.93
N LEU A 792 -1.19 -9.65 -15.80
CA LEU A 792 -0.20 -9.86 -14.75
C LEU A 792 -0.37 -11.22 -14.06
N ASN A 793 -1.60 -11.61 -13.73
CA ASN A 793 -1.88 -12.88 -13.07
C ASN A 793 -1.45 -14.07 -13.92
N LEU A 794 -1.71 -14.05 -15.23
CA LEU A 794 -1.23 -15.11 -16.15
C LEU A 794 0.29 -15.17 -16.23
N LEU A 795 0.96 -14.01 -16.26
CA LEU A 795 2.43 -13.95 -16.27
C LEU A 795 3.04 -14.48 -14.96
N ILE A 796 2.48 -14.06 -13.82
CA ILE A 796 2.91 -14.51 -12.49
C ILE A 796 2.73 -16.03 -12.37
N TYR A 797 1.54 -16.53 -12.74
CA TYR A 797 1.22 -17.95 -12.73
C TYR A 797 2.25 -18.77 -13.54
N HIS A 798 2.57 -18.33 -14.75
CA HIS A 798 3.56 -19.02 -15.59
C HIS A 798 4.97 -18.98 -14.99
N ILE A 799 5.43 -17.82 -14.48
CA ILE A 799 6.76 -17.68 -13.88
C ILE A 799 6.90 -18.58 -12.63
N VAL A 800 5.88 -18.63 -11.76
CA VAL A 800 5.86 -19.52 -10.59
C VAL A 800 5.95 -20.98 -11.01
N GLY A 801 5.21 -21.39 -12.06
CA GLY A 801 5.24 -22.77 -12.56
C GLY A 801 6.57 -23.19 -13.20
N VAL A 802 7.35 -22.25 -13.75
CA VAL A 802 8.66 -22.55 -14.38
C VAL A 802 9.79 -22.70 -13.35
N LEU A 803 9.66 -22.06 -12.19
CA LEU A 803 10.73 -21.96 -11.19
C LEU A 803 11.23 -23.32 -10.64
N PRO A 804 10.37 -24.30 -10.28
CA PRO A 804 10.84 -25.62 -9.83
C PRO A 804 11.73 -26.32 -10.88
N GLY A 805 11.41 -26.15 -12.17
CA GLY A 805 12.21 -26.69 -13.26
C GLY A 805 13.59 -26.03 -13.36
N ILE A 806 13.68 -24.71 -13.17
CA ILE A 806 14.96 -23.98 -13.15
C ILE A 806 15.84 -24.45 -11.99
N LEU A 807 15.27 -24.54 -10.78
CA LEU A 807 16.01 -24.99 -9.60
C LEU A 807 16.47 -26.45 -9.77
N GLY A 808 15.60 -27.32 -10.29
CA GLY A 808 15.95 -28.70 -10.60
C GLY A 808 17.07 -28.83 -11.64
N GLU A 809 17.11 -28.00 -12.68
CA GLU A 809 18.21 -27.98 -13.66
C GLU A 809 19.55 -27.56 -13.04
N ILE A 810 19.54 -26.60 -12.11
CA ILE A 810 20.73 -26.19 -11.36
C ILE A 810 21.23 -27.34 -10.48
N ILE A 811 20.33 -27.96 -9.70
CA ILE A 811 20.67 -29.09 -8.82
C ILE A 811 21.20 -30.28 -9.63
N ASN A 812 20.56 -30.62 -10.75
CA ASN A 812 21.00 -31.69 -11.64
C ASN A 812 22.36 -31.40 -12.29
N ALA A 813 22.64 -30.14 -12.63
CA ALA A 813 23.94 -29.73 -13.15
C ALA A 813 25.03 -29.94 -12.10
N LEU A 814 24.79 -29.51 -10.86
CA LEU A 814 25.72 -29.64 -9.73
C LEU A 814 25.93 -31.10 -9.32
N SER A 815 24.85 -31.87 -9.18
CA SER A 815 24.92 -33.29 -8.81
C SER A 815 25.69 -34.12 -9.83
N SER A 816 25.64 -33.75 -11.12
CA SER A 816 26.42 -34.44 -12.16
C SER A 816 27.95 -34.32 -12.01
N VAL A 817 28.40 -33.31 -11.26
CA VAL A 817 29.81 -33.00 -11.01
C VAL A 817 30.23 -33.35 -9.58
N SER A 818 29.28 -33.61 -8.69
CA SER A 818 29.52 -34.00 -7.29
C SER A 818 30.49 -35.18 -7.17
N GLY A 819 31.51 -35.04 -6.30
CA GLY A 819 32.55 -36.03 -6.05
C GLY A 819 33.60 -36.19 -7.17
N ARG A 820 33.62 -35.30 -8.18
CA ARG A 820 34.59 -35.34 -9.29
C ARG A 820 35.56 -34.16 -9.22
N LYS A 821 36.85 -34.47 -9.30
CA LYS A 821 37.93 -33.45 -9.39
C LYS A 821 38.09 -32.83 -10.79
N HIS A 822 37.64 -33.52 -11.84
CA HIS A 822 37.74 -33.09 -13.23
C HIS A 822 36.41 -33.34 -13.98
N PRO A 823 35.52 -32.34 -14.06
CA PRO A 823 34.30 -32.45 -14.86
C PRO A 823 34.60 -32.48 -16.36
N SER A 824 33.77 -33.18 -17.13
CA SER A 824 33.90 -33.19 -18.60
C SER A 824 33.59 -31.82 -19.22
N ALA A 825 34.04 -31.59 -20.46
CA ALA A 825 33.76 -30.36 -21.21
C ALA A 825 32.24 -30.11 -21.37
N THR A 826 31.44 -31.16 -21.55
CA THR A 826 29.98 -31.08 -21.65
C THR A 826 29.34 -30.64 -20.33
N GLN A 827 29.79 -31.20 -19.20
CA GLN A 827 29.31 -30.82 -17.87
C GLN A 827 29.70 -29.38 -17.51
N THR A 828 30.92 -28.99 -17.85
CA THR A 828 31.40 -27.61 -17.68
C THR A 828 30.56 -26.61 -18.46
N LYS A 829 30.22 -26.93 -19.72
CA LYS A 829 29.34 -26.10 -20.55
C LYS A 829 27.93 -26.00 -19.97
N HIS A 830 27.38 -27.11 -19.47
CA HIS A 830 26.07 -27.16 -18.83
C HIS A 830 26.04 -26.29 -17.54
N LEU A 831 27.04 -26.41 -16.67
CA LEU A 831 27.17 -25.57 -15.47
C LEU A 831 27.23 -24.06 -15.80
N LYS A 832 28.03 -23.68 -16.81
CA LYS A 832 28.12 -22.27 -17.26
C LYS A 832 26.80 -21.71 -17.78
N MET A 833 25.89 -22.56 -18.26
CA MET A 833 24.56 -22.15 -18.71
C MET A 833 23.56 -22.07 -17.55
N CYS A 834 23.59 -23.02 -16.60
CA CYS A 834 22.59 -23.11 -15.54
C CYS A 834 22.87 -22.17 -14.34
N ILE A 835 24.12 -21.98 -13.94
CA ILE A 835 24.49 -21.20 -12.73
C ILE A 835 23.92 -19.78 -12.74
N PRO A 836 23.97 -19.00 -13.83
CA PRO A 836 23.40 -17.66 -13.87
C PRO A 836 21.89 -17.61 -13.55
N ASN A 837 21.15 -18.71 -13.78
CA ASN A 837 19.72 -18.79 -13.49
C ASN A 837 19.41 -18.75 -11.98
N MET A 838 20.40 -18.95 -11.11
CA MET A 838 20.22 -18.80 -9.66
C MET A 838 19.77 -17.36 -9.29
N THR A 839 20.18 -16.36 -10.07
CA THR A 839 19.73 -14.97 -9.89
C THR A 839 18.22 -14.80 -10.12
N ILE A 840 17.59 -15.65 -10.92
CA ILE A 840 16.12 -15.66 -11.09
C ILE A 840 15.48 -16.04 -9.76
N VAL A 841 15.98 -17.07 -9.07
CA VAL A 841 15.48 -17.51 -7.76
C VAL A 841 15.55 -16.35 -6.77
N LEU A 842 16.68 -15.64 -6.72
CA LEU A 842 16.87 -14.47 -5.86
C LEU A 842 15.86 -13.35 -6.19
N HIS A 843 15.69 -13.00 -7.46
CA HIS A 843 14.74 -11.96 -7.85
C HIS A 843 13.29 -12.30 -7.50
N LEU A 844 12.89 -13.57 -7.60
CA LEU A 844 11.52 -13.99 -7.28
C LEU A 844 11.28 -14.08 -5.77
N VAL A 845 12.22 -14.62 -4.99
CA VAL A 845 12.10 -14.73 -3.52
C VAL A 845 12.18 -13.36 -2.84
N THR A 846 12.95 -12.42 -3.38
CA THR A 846 12.98 -11.02 -2.90
C THR A 846 11.71 -10.24 -3.24
N SER A 847 10.88 -10.75 -4.15
CA SER A 847 9.68 -10.05 -4.58
C SER A 847 8.45 -10.39 -3.73
N GLN A 848 7.71 -9.37 -3.31
CA GLN A 848 6.46 -9.56 -2.55
C GLN A 848 5.35 -10.25 -3.37
N ALA A 849 5.35 -10.07 -4.69
CA ALA A 849 4.34 -10.65 -5.58
C ALA A 849 4.50 -12.17 -5.75
N PHE A 850 5.74 -12.66 -5.68
CA PHE A 850 6.09 -14.05 -5.95
C PHE A 850 6.36 -14.86 -4.69
N ARG A 851 6.93 -14.25 -3.64
CA ARG A 851 7.45 -14.96 -2.46
C ARG A 851 6.50 -15.99 -1.87
N SER A 852 5.26 -15.62 -1.57
CA SER A 852 4.28 -16.54 -0.95
C SER A 852 3.80 -17.66 -1.87
N GLN A 853 3.94 -17.50 -3.19
CA GLN A 853 3.58 -18.52 -4.18
C GLN A 853 4.77 -19.44 -4.50
N VAL A 854 5.99 -18.94 -4.32
CA VAL A 854 7.24 -19.65 -4.60
C VAL A 854 7.70 -20.51 -3.41
N LEU A 855 7.56 -20.01 -2.18
CA LEU A 855 8.03 -20.70 -0.98
C LEU A 855 7.08 -21.84 -0.58
N THR A 856 7.22 -22.97 -1.25
CA THR A 856 6.54 -24.24 -0.93
C THR A 856 7.48 -25.20 -0.19
N GLU A 857 6.94 -26.26 0.41
CA GLU A 857 7.77 -27.31 1.02
C GLU A 857 8.74 -27.93 0.01
N GLU A 858 8.27 -28.22 -1.20
CA GLU A 858 9.10 -28.76 -2.30
C GLU A 858 10.26 -27.82 -2.66
N PHE A 859 10.00 -26.51 -2.71
CA PHE A 859 11.05 -25.53 -2.94
C PHE A 859 12.12 -25.57 -1.84
N LEU A 860 11.72 -25.63 -0.56
CA LEU A 860 12.64 -25.68 0.57
C LEU A 860 13.46 -26.99 0.61
N TYR A 861 12.86 -28.14 0.26
CA TYR A 861 13.59 -29.39 0.10
C TYR A 861 14.65 -29.32 -1.00
N ASN A 862 14.27 -28.83 -2.18
CA ASN A 862 15.19 -28.65 -3.31
C ASN A 862 16.30 -27.65 -2.97
N PHE A 863 15.96 -26.58 -2.26
CA PHE A 863 16.94 -25.59 -1.82
C PHE A 863 17.89 -26.13 -0.75
N GLY A 864 17.41 -26.97 0.19
CA GLY A 864 18.26 -27.69 1.13
C GLY A 864 19.25 -28.63 0.43
N ASN A 865 18.78 -29.38 -0.58
CA ASN A 865 19.65 -30.21 -1.43
C ASN A 865 20.73 -29.38 -2.15
N LEU A 866 20.39 -28.17 -2.59
CA LEU A 866 21.37 -27.23 -3.17
C LEU A 866 22.45 -26.83 -2.17
N LEU A 867 22.07 -26.49 -0.93
CA LEU A 867 23.03 -26.13 0.12
C LEU A 867 23.92 -27.32 0.51
N ASP A 868 23.39 -28.54 0.54
CA ASP A 868 24.18 -29.74 0.80
C ASP A 868 25.24 -29.99 -0.29
N GLN A 869 24.98 -29.63 -1.56
CA GLN A 869 26.01 -29.69 -2.59
C GLN A 869 27.18 -28.72 -2.31
N PHE A 870 26.94 -27.57 -1.67
CA PHE A 870 28.02 -26.64 -1.32
C PHE A 870 28.93 -27.18 -0.22
N ARG A 871 28.41 -28.05 0.66
CA ARG A 871 29.23 -28.77 1.63
C ARG A 871 30.30 -29.63 0.94
N SER A 872 29.93 -30.36 -0.11
CA SER A 872 30.88 -31.16 -0.90
C SER A 872 31.88 -30.30 -1.72
N VAL A 873 31.55 -29.03 -1.98
CA VAL A 873 32.50 -28.08 -2.59
C VAL A 873 33.51 -27.61 -1.54
N ASP A 874 33.05 -27.26 -0.34
CA ASP A 874 33.92 -26.81 0.77
C ASP A 874 34.90 -27.89 1.24
N THR A 875 34.47 -29.16 1.33
CA THR A 875 35.36 -30.27 1.70
C THR A 875 36.36 -30.67 0.60
N GLY A 876 36.30 -30.02 -0.57
CA GLY A 876 37.17 -30.30 -1.70
C GLY A 876 36.88 -31.61 -2.45
N GLU A 877 35.74 -32.26 -2.16
CA GLU A 877 35.28 -33.45 -2.89
C GLU A 877 34.86 -33.10 -4.33
N THR A 878 34.32 -31.90 -4.53
CA THR A 878 33.83 -31.40 -5.82
C THR A 878 34.61 -30.17 -6.26
N ASN A 879 35.35 -30.27 -7.37
CA ASN A 879 36.14 -29.14 -7.90
C ASN A 879 35.29 -28.26 -8.83
N LEU A 880 34.45 -27.40 -8.25
CA LEU A 880 33.61 -26.46 -9.00
C LEU A 880 34.44 -25.29 -9.59
N GLU A 881 35.48 -24.85 -8.88
CA GLU A 881 36.38 -23.78 -9.32
C GLU A 881 37.11 -24.14 -10.62
N GLY A 882 37.59 -25.38 -10.75
CA GLY A 882 38.22 -25.88 -11.97
C GLY A 882 37.28 -26.01 -13.17
N ALA A 883 35.96 -26.04 -12.94
CA ALA A 883 34.94 -26.17 -13.97
C ALA A 883 34.49 -24.80 -14.51
N VAL A 884 34.07 -23.91 -13.61
CA VAL A 884 33.38 -22.64 -13.97
C VAL A 884 34.25 -21.42 -13.70
N GLY A 885 35.31 -21.56 -12.90
CA GLY A 885 36.14 -20.48 -12.37
C GLY A 885 35.72 -20.09 -10.94
N GLN A 886 36.70 -19.69 -10.13
CA GLN A 886 36.51 -19.31 -8.72
C GLN A 886 35.41 -18.25 -8.54
N ALA A 887 35.47 -17.16 -9.33
CA ALA A 887 34.50 -16.07 -9.26
C ALA A 887 33.04 -16.52 -9.50
N ALA A 888 32.81 -17.48 -10.38
CA ALA A 888 31.46 -17.99 -10.68
C ALA A 888 30.95 -18.97 -9.61
N SER A 889 31.86 -19.71 -8.98
CA SER A 889 31.57 -20.57 -7.82
C SER A 889 31.17 -19.73 -6.61
N ASP A 890 31.95 -18.69 -6.30
CA ASP A 890 31.67 -17.78 -5.19
C ASP A 890 30.36 -17.02 -5.39
N GLU A 891 30.08 -16.55 -6.61
CA GLU A 891 28.83 -15.86 -6.93
C GLU A 891 27.60 -16.76 -6.80
N LEU A 892 27.71 -18.05 -7.16
CA LEU A 892 26.62 -19.02 -6.97
C LEU A 892 26.27 -19.17 -5.49
N ILE A 893 27.28 -19.38 -4.64
CA ILE A 893 27.11 -19.60 -3.20
C ILE A 893 26.60 -18.32 -2.54
N ARG A 894 27.18 -17.15 -2.86
CA ARG A 894 26.70 -15.85 -2.40
C ARG A 894 25.24 -15.62 -2.77
N THR A 895 24.87 -15.84 -4.04
CA THR A 895 23.49 -15.70 -4.51
C THR A 895 22.55 -16.64 -3.77
N ALA A 896 22.96 -17.89 -3.53
CA ALA A 896 22.16 -18.86 -2.79
C ALA A 896 21.98 -18.44 -1.32
N LEU A 897 23.03 -18.01 -0.63
CA LEU A 897 22.93 -17.52 0.74
C LEU A 897 22.03 -16.27 0.83
N SER A 898 22.13 -15.34 -0.14
CA SER A 898 21.22 -14.20 -0.25
C SER A 898 19.77 -14.60 -0.53
N VAL A 899 19.52 -15.71 -1.24
CA VAL A 899 18.16 -16.27 -1.39
C VAL A 899 17.63 -16.67 -0.01
N PHE A 900 18.43 -17.36 0.80
CA PHE A 900 17.98 -17.76 2.13
C PHE A 900 17.83 -16.58 3.08
N GLU A 901 18.72 -15.58 3.02
CA GLU A 901 18.57 -14.31 3.74
C GLU A 901 17.24 -13.62 3.40
N ALA A 902 16.86 -13.61 2.11
CA ALA A 902 15.59 -13.07 1.69
C ALA A 902 14.39 -13.88 2.21
N ILE A 903 14.57 -15.15 2.61
CA ILE A 903 13.56 -15.99 3.28
C ILE A 903 13.53 -15.68 4.78
N THR A 904 14.67 -15.54 5.46
CA THR A 904 14.76 -15.24 6.91
C THR A 904 14.10 -13.91 7.28
N GLN A 905 14.12 -12.95 6.37
CA GLN A 905 13.41 -11.66 6.53
C GLN A 905 11.88 -11.78 6.60
N HIS A 906 11.27 -12.95 6.37
CA HIS A 906 9.81 -13.17 6.42
C HIS A 906 9.45 -14.35 7.34
N PRO A 907 9.48 -14.15 8.68
CA PRO A 907 9.34 -15.23 9.66
C PRO A 907 8.08 -16.08 9.52
N ALA A 908 6.94 -15.47 9.15
CA ALA A 908 5.65 -16.14 9.00
C ALA A 908 5.68 -17.34 8.04
N LEU A 909 6.48 -17.27 6.97
CA LEU A 909 6.58 -18.35 5.98
C LEU A 909 7.54 -19.46 6.44
N LEU A 910 8.57 -19.12 7.22
CA LEU A 910 9.47 -20.08 7.83
C LEU A 910 8.78 -20.91 8.93
N ILE A 911 7.90 -20.28 9.72
CA ILE A 911 7.12 -20.96 10.76
C ILE A 911 6.12 -21.94 10.12
N LEU A 912 5.49 -21.54 9.01
CA LEU A 912 4.57 -22.40 8.27
C LEU A 912 5.25 -23.71 7.81
N HIS A 913 6.51 -23.62 7.39
CA HIS A 913 7.29 -24.75 6.87
C HIS A 913 8.50 -25.09 7.77
N HIS A 914 8.30 -25.13 9.09
CA HIS A 914 9.37 -25.34 10.06
C HIS A 914 10.15 -26.67 9.90
N SER A 915 9.48 -27.78 9.53
CA SER A 915 10.13 -29.10 9.39
C SER A 915 11.16 -29.14 8.24
N PRO A 916 10.83 -28.76 6.99
CA PRO A 916 11.84 -28.70 5.92
C PRO A 916 13.05 -27.81 6.24
N VAL A 917 12.85 -26.72 6.98
CA VAL A 917 13.94 -25.81 7.39
C VAL A 917 14.88 -26.53 8.37
N LEU A 918 14.34 -27.17 9.41
CA LEU A 918 15.11 -27.91 10.40
C LEU A 918 15.84 -29.11 9.79
N ASP A 919 15.17 -29.86 8.92
CA ASP A 919 15.66 -31.14 8.41
C ASP A 919 16.63 -30.99 7.22
N CYS A 920 16.45 -29.95 6.38
CA CYS A 920 17.17 -29.84 5.10
C CYS A 920 18.02 -28.57 4.96
N ILE A 921 17.76 -27.51 5.73
CA ILE A 921 18.47 -26.23 5.57
C ILE A 921 19.48 -25.98 6.69
N LEU A 922 19.09 -26.19 7.96
CA LEU A 922 20.00 -25.94 9.09
C LEU A 922 21.24 -26.85 9.10
N PRO A 923 21.18 -28.17 8.81
CA PRO A 923 22.38 -29.01 8.85
C PRO A 923 23.47 -28.57 7.86
N PRO A 924 23.16 -28.27 6.58
CA PRO A 924 24.14 -27.68 5.66
C PRO A 924 24.72 -26.34 6.15
N LEU A 925 23.89 -25.45 6.70
CA LEU A 925 24.36 -24.15 7.22
C LEU A 925 25.33 -24.31 8.39
N VAL A 926 25.05 -25.22 9.34
CA VAL A 926 25.96 -25.52 10.46
C VAL A 926 27.30 -26.05 9.95
N SER A 927 27.29 -26.89 8.91
CA SER A 927 28.54 -27.36 8.29
C SER A 927 29.33 -26.21 7.66
N LEU A 928 28.66 -25.26 7.01
CA LEU A 928 29.31 -24.12 6.34
C LEU A 928 29.90 -23.10 7.32
N VAL A 929 29.42 -23.01 8.57
CA VAL A 929 30.10 -22.22 9.62
C VAL A 929 31.50 -22.74 9.93
N CYS A 930 31.76 -24.01 9.66
CA CYS A 930 33.08 -24.61 9.83
C CYS A 930 33.95 -24.56 8.57
N SER A 931 33.54 -23.85 7.52
CA SER A 931 34.24 -23.79 6.23
C SER A 931 35.59 -23.08 6.31
N GLN A 932 36.48 -23.33 5.36
CA GLN A 932 37.76 -22.59 5.29
C GLN A 932 37.58 -21.16 4.74
N ASN A 933 36.44 -20.89 4.10
CA ASN A 933 36.14 -19.59 3.51
C ASN A 933 35.51 -18.64 4.55
N ALA A 934 36.22 -17.56 4.89
CA ALA A 934 35.75 -16.59 5.87
C ALA A 934 34.41 -15.92 5.51
N GLU A 935 34.13 -15.67 4.22
CA GLU A 935 32.85 -15.09 3.78
C GLU A 935 31.70 -16.07 4.02
N TRP A 936 31.89 -17.36 3.70
CA TRP A 936 30.84 -18.36 3.85
C TRP A 936 30.50 -18.58 5.32
N ARG A 937 31.52 -18.67 6.18
CA ARG A 937 31.32 -18.76 7.63
C ARG A 937 30.53 -17.58 8.16
N LEU A 938 30.91 -16.36 7.78
CA LEU A 938 30.24 -15.15 8.22
C LEU A 938 28.75 -15.15 7.83
N PHE A 939 28.45 -15.39 6.55
CA PHE A 939 27.06 -15.42 6.07
C PHE A 939 26.25 -16.56 6.71
N SER A 940 26.80 -17.78 6.81
CA SER A 940 26.11 -18.91 7.43
C SER A 940 25.84 -18.68 8.91
N LEU A 941 26.80 -18.10 9.64
CA LEU A 941 26.65 -17.80 11.07
C LEU A 941 25.59 -16.73 11.32
N ARG A 942 25.56 -15.68 10.49
CA ARG A 942 24.50 -14.66 10.51
C ARG A 942 23.12 -15.27 10.28
N LEU A 943 22.98 -16.09 9.24
CA LEU A 943 21.72 -16.76 8.91
C LEU A 943 21.25 -17.72 10.00
N LEU A 944 22.18 -18.45 10.63
CA LEU A 944 21.87 -19.29 11.79
C LEU A 944 21.39 -18.45 12.98
N ALA A 945 22.08 -17.37 13.33
CA ALA A 945 21.65 -16.49 14.43
C ALA A 945 20.23 -15.94 14.22
N GLU A 946 19.93 -15.46 13.00
CA GLU A 946 18.60 -14.95 12.64
C GLU A 946 17.53 -16.05 12.70
N THR A 947 17.79 -17.23 12.11
CA THR A 947 16.83 -18.35 12.12
C THR A 947 16.61 -18.93 13.52
N THR A 948 17.65 -19.04 14.34
CA THR A 948 17.55 -19.54 15.72
C THR A 948 16.71 -18.61 16.59
N SER A 949 16.91 -17.30 16.51
CA SER A 949 16.08 -16.34 17.25
C SER A 949 14.60 -16.47 16.87
N LEU A 950 14.29 -16.66 15.58
CA LEU A 950 12.91 -16.84 15.11
C LEU A 950 12.28 -18.18 15.56
N LEU A 951 13.05 -19.27 15.53
CA LEU A 951 12.56 -20.60 15.89
C LEU A 951 12.36 -20.76 17.40
N VAL A 952 13.25 -20.17 18.21
CA VAL A 952 13.21 -20.25 19.67
C VAL A 952 12.11 -19.36 20.28
N ASN A 953 11.88 -18.17 19.71
CA ASN A 953 10.88 -17.22 20.25
C ASN A 953 9.41 -17.59 19.95
N HIS A 954 9.15 -18.59 19.11
CA HIS A 954 7.79 -18.91 18.64
C HIS A 954 7.01 -19.92 19.53
N GLU A 955 7.54 -20.30 20.69
CA GLU A 955 6.95 -21.33 21.56
C GLU A 955 5.79 -20.88 22.48
N ASP A 956 5.43 -19.59 22.51
CA ASP A 956 4.43 -19.08 23.48
C ASP A 956 2.96 -19.06 23.01
N VAL A 957 2.64 -19.60 21.82
CA VAL A 957 1.26 -19.58 21.30
C VAL A 957 0.81 -20.95 20.75
N GLY A 958 0.20 -21.77 21.62
CA GLY A 958 -0.78 -22.79 21.21
C GLY A 958 -0.45 -24.26 21.50
N GLU A 959 -1.51 -25.03 21.77
CA GLU A 959 -1.52 -26.46 22.13
C GLU A 959 -0.82 -27.35 21.09
N GLY A 960 0.48 -27.63 21.30
CA GLY A 960 1.27 -28.54 20.47
C GLY A 960 2.58 -28.99 21.13
N ARG A 961 2.61 -29.07 22.46
CA ARG A 961 3.85 -29.22 23.24
C ARG A 961 4.68 -30.47 22.90
N GLU A 962 4.10 -31.59 22.50
CA GLU A 962 4.87 -32.83 22.31
C GLU A 962 5.59 -32.95 20.94
N LYS A 963 5.18 -32.20 19.91
CA LYS A 963 5.88 -32.18 18.61
C LYS A 963 6.94 -31.07 18.53
N SER A 964 6.73 -29.90 19.15
CA SER A 964 7.75 -28.83 19.19
C SER A 964 9.00 -29.24 19.99
N LEU A 965 8.79 -29.97 21.10
CA LEU A 965 9.86 -30.50 21.95
C LEU A 965 10.80 -31.50 21.22
N ARG A 966 10.31 -32.24 20.21
CA ARG A 966 11.15 -33.14 19.38
C ARG A 966 11.89 -32.40 18.26
N SER A 967 11.24 -31.45 17.59
CA SER A 967 11.84 -30.71 16.47
C SER A 967 12.98 -29.78 16.93
N ASN A 968 12.85 -29.17 18.11
CA ASN A 968 13.93 -28.40 18.72
C ASN A 968 15.09 -29.29 19.19
N SER A 969 14.86 -30.56 19.52
CA SER A 969 15.95 -31.47 19.91
C SER A 969 16.97 -31.71 18.79
N THR A 970 16.56 -31.76 17.52
CA THR A 970 17.48 -31.99 16.40
C THR A 970 18.40 -30.80 16.18
N PHE A 971 17.86 -29.58 16.16
CA PHE A 971 18.65 -28.37 16.03
C PHE A 971 19.57 -28.16 17.24
N LEU A 972 19.06 -28.33 18.46
CA LEU A 972 19.87 -28.21 19.67
C LEU A 972 20.97 -29.29 19.74
N CYS A 973 20.72 -30.50 19.27
CA CYS A 973 21.75 -31.53 19.09
C CYS A 973 22.79 -31.12 18.03
N LEU A 974 22.38 -30.54 16.89
CA LEU A 974 23.32 -30.06 15.87
C LEU A 974 24.23 -28.96 16.42
N VAL A 975 23.69 -27.99 17.16
CA VAL A 975 24.49 -26.94 17.80
C VAL A 975 25.42 -27.53 18.86
N ARG A 976 24.91 -28.41 19.73
CA ARG A 976 25.70 -29.05 20.79
C ARG A 976 26.83 -29.91 20.23
N ASP A 977 26.55 -30.76 19.25
CA ASP A 977 27.46 -31.80 18.80
C ASP A 977 28.44 -31.32 17.72
N ALA A 978 28.01 -30.39 16.85
CA ALA A 978 28.82 -29.94 15.71
C ALA A 978 29.44 -28.55 15.89
N LEU A 979 28.73 -27.61 16.53
CA LEU A 979 29.14 -26.21 16.57
C LEU A 979 29.86 -25.86 17.87
N LEU A 980 29.28 -26.20 19.03
CA LEU A 980 29.80 -25.84 20.36
C LEU A 980 31.27 -26.24 20.61
N PRO A 981 31.76 -27.43 20.16
CA PRO A 981 33.15 -27.82 20.35
C PRO A 981 34.18 -26.96 19.61
N LYS A 982 33.74 -26.07 18.70
CA LYS A 982 34.61 -25.18 17.90
C LYS A 982 34.40 -23.69 18.24
N TYR A 983 33.55 -23.38 19.21
CA TYR A 983 33.25 -21.99 19.57
C TYR A 983 34.46 -21.25 20.15
N ASP A 984 35.42 -21.97 20.73
CA ASP A 984 36.69 -21.41 21.20
C ASP A 984 37.45 -20.73 20.07
N GLN A 985 37.55 -21.37 18.91
CA GLN A 985 38.20 -20.83 17.71
C GLN A 985 37.37 -19.72 17.09
N ILE A 986 36.05 -19.92 16.94
CA ILE A 986 35.16 -18.97 16.27
C ILE A 986 35.09 -17.63 17.02
N LEU A 987 35.09 -17.67 18.36
CA LEU A 987 35.01 -16.47 19.20
C LEU A 987 36.31 -15.64 19.20
N LEU A 988 37.46 -16.26 18.92
CA LEU A 988 38.78 -15.61 18.88
C LEU A 988 39.16 -15.09 17.49
N GLU A 989 38.25 -15.14 16.53
CA GLU A 989 38.48 -14.63 15.18
C GLU A 989 38.33 -13.11 15.08
N SER A 990 38.79 -12.54 13.96
CA SER A 990 38.59 -11.12 13.67
C SER A 990 37.12 -10.79 13.45
N ASP A 991 36.72 -9.56 13.84
CA ASP A 991 35.41 -9.00 13.56
C ASP A 991 34.97 -9.15 12.08
N PRO A 992 33.69 -9.41 11.79
CA PRO A 992 32.52 -9.41 12.71
C PRO A 992 32.04 -10.82 13.14
N ILE A 993 32.85 -11.87 12.94
CA ILE A 993 32.47 -13.27 13.21
C ILE A 993 32.08 -13.49 14.69
N PRO A 994 32.84 -13.02 15.69
CA PRO A 994 32.49 -13.20 17.10
C PRO A 994 31.13 -12.59 17.47
N ALA A 995 30.76 -11.46 16.85
CA ALA A 995 29.47 -10.80 17.11
C ALA A 995 28.29 -11.70 16.73
N TYR A 996 28.34 -12.36 15.57
CA TYR A 996 27.26 -13.27 15.15
C TYR A 996 27.27 -14.59 15.93
N ALA A 997 28.43 -15.08 16.33
CA ALA A 997 28.55 -16.25 17.20
C ALA A 997 27.88 -16.01 18.56
N LEU A 998 28.16 -14.85 19.18
CA LEU A 998 27.53 -14.46 20.43
C LEU A 998 26.02 -14.22 20.25
N LYS A 999 25.59 -13.58 19.15
CA LYS A 999 24.15 -13.41 18.83
C LYS A 999 23.41 -14.74 18.68
N LEU A 1000 24.08 -15.80 18.24
CA LEU A 1000 23.52 -17.15 18.20
C LEU A 1000 23.40 -17.78 19.61
N LEU A 1001 24.37 -17.53 20.49
CA LEU A 1001 24.35 -18.03 21.88
C LEU A 1001 23.31 -17.34 22.77
N VAL A 1002 22.98 -16.07 22.53
CA VAL A 1002 21.98 -15.31 23.30
C VAL A 1002 20.62 -16.04 23.40
N PRO A 1003 19.90 -16.35 22.30
CA PRO A 1003 18.60 -17.02 22.39
C PRO A 1003 18.72 -18.45 22.94
N LEU A 1004 19.85 -19.14 22.71
CA LEU A 1004 20.07 -20.50 23.22
C LEU A 1004 20.22 -20.52 24.75
N THR A 1005 20.94 -19.56 25.32
CA THR A 1005 21.14 -19.42 26.77
C THR A 1005 19.91 -18.88 27.50
N GLU A 1006 19.10 -18.07 26.81
CA GLU A 1006 17.81 -17.59 27.34
C GLU A 1006 16.80 -18.74 27.47
N TYR A 1007 16.71 -19.56 26.42
CA TYR A 1007 15.75 -20.66 26.27
C TYR A 1007 15.99 -21.83 27.23
N SER A 1008 17.24 -22.33 27.35
CA SER A 1008 17.53 -23.53 28.15
C SER A 1008 18.74 -23.37 29.07
N SER A 1009 18.58 -23.75 30.33
CA SER A 1009 19.67 -23.84 31.31
C SER A 1009 20.68 -24.95 30.98
N ASP A 1010 20.30 -25.93 30.16
CA ASP A 1010 21.25 -26.96 29.69
C ASP A 1010 22.35 -26.35 28.81
N PHE A 1011 22.05 -25.29 28.04
CA PHE A 1011 23.08 -24.59 27.26
C PHE A 1011 24.08 -23.83 28.12
N ILE A 1012 23.66 -23.33 29.28
CA ILE A 1012 24.58 -22.72 30.25
C ILE A 1012 25.55 -23.78 30.79
N ARG A 1013 25.05 -24.96 31.14
CA ARG A 1013 25.91 -26.10 31.54
C ARG A 1013 26.85 -26.52 30.43
N LEU A 1014 26.38 -26.57 29.18
CA LEU A 1014 27.22 -26.92 28.04
C LEU A 1014 28.32 -25.88 27.77
N ILE A 1015 28.05 -24.58 27.98
CA ILE A 1015 29.06 -23.51 27.92
C ILE A 1015 30.14 -23.72 29.00
N GLU A 1016 29.73 -24.11 30.21
CA GLU A 1016 30.66 -24.45 31.30
C GLU A 1016 31.49 -25.71 30.98
N GLU A 1017 30.86 -26.78 30.48
CA GLU A 1017 31.51 -28.05 30.12
C GLU A 1017 32.54 -27.89 28.97
N ASN A 1018 32.24 -27.04 27.99
CA ASN A 1018 33.13 -26.76 26.85
C ASN A 1018 34.20 -25.70 27.17
N LYS A 1019 34.31 -25.25 28.43
CA LYS A 1019 35.29 -24.23 28.87
C LYS A 1019 35.23 -22.94 28.06
N LEU A 1020 34.03 -22.49 27.69
CA LEU A 1020 33.84 -21.26 26.91
C LEU A 1020 33.78 -20.00 27.79
N VAL A 1021 33.57 -20.15 29.10
CA VAL A 1021 33.54 -19.02 30.06
C VAL A 1021 34.83 -18.18 30.06
N PRO A 1022 36.04 -18.76 30.12
CA PRO A 1022 37.28 -17.98 30.02
C PRO A 1022 37.41 -17.26 28.66
N VAL A 1023 36.99 -17.91 27.58
CA VAL A 1023 37.03 -17.34 26.22
C VAL A 1023 36.07 -16.16 26.10
N LEU A 1024 34.87 -16.26 26.68
CA LEU A 1024 33.90 -15.16 26.72
C LEU A 1024 34.48 -13.91 27.41
N PHE A 1025 35.13 -14.08 28.57
CA PHE A 1025 35.81 -12.96 29.24
C PHE A 1025 36.99 -12.42 28.43
N GLN A 1026 37.76 -13.29 27.78
CA GLN A 1026 38.85 -12.88 26.89
C GLN A 1026 38.34 -12.03 25.71
N VAL A 1027 37.25 -12.44 25.05
CA VAL A 1027 36.65 -11.67 23.95
C VAL A 1027 36.13 -10.32 24.43
N ILE A 1028 35.50 -10.28 25.61
CA ILE A 1028 35.05 -9.02 26.20
C ILE A 1028 36.25 -8.10 26.49
N LEU A 1029 37.35 -8.64 27.01
CA LEU A 1029 38.61 -7.91 27.26
C LEU A 1029 39.23 -7.35 25.97
N GLU A 1030 39.30 -8.15 24.91
CA GLU A 1030 39.91 -7.75 23.64
C GLU A 1030 39.15 -6.61 22.93
N HIS A 1031 37.85 -6.45 23.21
CA HIS A 1031 36.99 -5.44 22.57
C HIS A 1031 36.64 -4.25 23.46
N GLN A 1032 37.29 -4.10 24.64
CA GLN A 1032 36.96 -3.06 25.64
C GLN A 1032 36.98 -1.63 25.07
N ASP A 1033 37.85 -1.36 24.10
CA ASP A 1033 37.94 -0.04 23.45
C ASP A 1033 36.64 0.41 22.74
N ASN A 1034 35.75 -0.54 22.40
CA ASN A 1034 34.44 -0.26 21.82
C ASN A 1034 33.31 -0.86 22.67
N VAL A 1035 33.12 -0.29 23.85
CA VAL A 1035 32.07 -0.64 24.82
C VAL A 1035 30.70 -0.87 24.17
N ILE A 1036 30.28 -0.01 23.23
CA ILE A 1036 28.95 -0.06 22.60
C ILE A 1036 28.90 -1.05 21.40
N GLY A 1037 30.02 -1.70 21.06
CA GLY A 1037 30.12 -2.63 19.93
C GLY A 1037 29.22 -3.87 20.06
N ASN A 1038 28.80 -4.40 18.91
CA ASN A 1038 27.92 -5.58 18.82
C ASN A 1038 28.46 -6.82 19.57
N VAL A 1039 29.79 -6.99 19.59
CA VAL A 1039 30.48 -8.09 20.29
C VAL A 1039 30.25 -7.97 21.80
N ILE A 1040 30.55 -6.79 22.37
CA ILE A 1040 30.36 -6.53 23.80
C ILE A 1040 28.89 -6.62 24.19
N GLN A 1041 27.98 -6.02 23.42
CA GLN A 1041 26.55 -6.10 23.70
C GLN A 1041 26.05 -7.55 23.77
N SER A 1042 26.42 -8.37 22.78
CA SER A 1042 26.02 -9.78 22.72
C SER A 1042 26.71 -10.59 23.83
N GLY A 1043 27.98 -10.30 24.14
CA GLY A 1043 28.73 -10.93 25.22
C GLY A 1043 28.14 -10.62 26.61
N ILE A 1044 27.78 -9.37 26.87
CA ILE A 1044 27.11 -8.93 28.10
C ILE A 1044 25.74 -9.59 28.22
N GLN A 1045 24.97 -9.70 27.13
CA GLN A 1045 23.68 -10.39 27.15
C GLN A 1045 23.83 -11.88 27.50
N VAL A 1046 24.85 -12.56 26.98
CA VAL A 1046 25.17 -13.95 27.38
C VAL A 1046 25.55 -14.00 28.86
N LEU A 1047 26.41 -13.08 29.34
CA LEU A 1047 26.76 -13.00 30.77
C LEU A 1047 25.54 -12.75 31.67
N TYR A 1048 24.62 -11.89 31.26
CA TYR A 1048 23.36 -11.64 31.96
C TYR A 1048 22.52 -12.91 32.04
N ASN A 1049 22.33 -13.61 30.92
CA ASN A 1049 21.58 -14.88 30.88
C ASN A 1049 22.20 -15.92 31.83
N MET A 1050 23.53 -15.97 31.92
CA MET A 1050 24.23 -16.83 32.88
C MET A 1050 23.98 -16.40 34.32
N VAL A 1051 24.19 -15.13 34.66
CA VAL A 1051 24.07 -14.64 36.06
C VAL A 1051 22.62 -14.65 36.57
N ALA A 1052 21.63 -14.46 35.68
CA ALA A 1052 20.22 -14.41 36.05
C ALA A 1052 19.61 -15.78 36.39
N LYS A 1053 20.17 -16.89 35.89
CA LYS A 1053 19.66 -18.24 36.13
C LYS A 1053 20.25 -18.82 37.43
N LYS A 1054 19.43 -19.54 38.20
CA LYS A 1054 19.80 -20.05 39.54
C LYS A 1054 20.81 -21.20 39.53
N ASP A 1055 20.89 -21.94 38.41
CA ASP A 1055 21.70 -23.16 38.30
C ASP A 1055 23.15 -22.90 37.84
N THR A 1056 23.54 -21.64 37.67
CA THR A 1056 24.84 -21.22 37.13
C THR A 1056 25.94 -21.32 38.19
N ASN A 1057 27.13 -21.77 37.79
CA ASN A 1057 28.29 -21.82 38.67
C ASN A 1057 28.88 -20.41 38.90
N MET A 1058 28.31 -19.64 39.83
CA MET A 1058 28.78 -18.29 40.17
C MET A 1058 30.25 -18.25 40.58
N LYS A 1059 30.78 -19.31 41.21
CA LYS A 1059 32.19 -19.39 41.61
C LYS A 1059 33.13 -19.33 40.40
N LEU A 1060 32.79 -20.04 39.32
CA LEU A 1060 33.56 -20.02 38.07
C LEU A 1060 33.61 -18.60 37.47
N LEU A 1061 32.49 -17.86 37.52
CA LEU A 1061 32.44 -16.48 37.03
C LEU A 1061 33.31 -15.54 37.87
N TYR A 1062 33.28 -15.68 39.21
CA TYR A 1062 34.14 -14.90 40.10
C TYR A 1062 35.63 -15.18 39.87
N GLU A 1063 36.02 -16.44 39.68
CA GLU A 1063 37.41 -16.85 39.41
C GLU A 1063 38.00 -16.19 38.15
N HIS A 1064 37.16 -15.86 37.16
CA HIS A 1064 37.55 -15.20 35.91
C HIS A 1064 37.37 -13.67 35.96
N GLY A 1065 37.07 -13.11 37.13
CA GLY A 1065 37.07 -11.66 37.35
C GLY A 1065 35.75 -10.96 37.02
N LEU A 1066 34.60 -11.63 37.11
CA LEU A 1066 33.26 -11.05 36.87
C LEU A 1066 33.10 -9.64 37.48
N VAL A 1067 33.49 -9.46 38.74
CA VAL A 1067 33.38 -8.19 39.48
C VAL A 1067 34.19 -7.07 38.84
N HIS A 1068 35.44 -7.35 38.46
CA HIS A 1068 36.33 -6.35 37.86
C HIS A 1068 35.82 -5.91 36.48
N HIS A 1069 35.43 -6.87 35.64
CA HIS A 1069 34.93 -6.58 34.29
C HIS A 1069 33.62 -5.79 34.32
N ILE A 1070 32.64 -6.20 35.12
CA ILE A 1070 31.37 -5.45 35.24
C ILE A 1070 31.63 -4.04 35.75
N SER A 1071 32.51 -3.87 36.75
CA SER A 1071 32.81 -2.56 37.30
C SER A 1071 33.40 -1.62 36.25
N ASN A 1072 34.44 -2.05 35.54
CA ASN A 1072 35.05 -1.24 34.48
C ASN A 1072 34.03 -0.90 33.38
N MET A 1073 33.24 -1.89 32.93
CA MET A 1073 32.23 -1.69 31.89
C MET A 1073 31.13 -0.72 32.33
N ILE A 1074 30.68 -0.75 33.59
CA ILE A 1074 29.70 0.21 34.12
C ILE A 1074 30.31 1.61 34.15
N VAL A 1075 31.57 1.77 34.60
CA VAL A 1075 32.24 3.08 34.62
C VAL A 1075 32.34 3.67 33.21
N GLU A 1076 32.81 2.88 32.23
CA GLU A 1076 32.97 3.34 30.85
C GLU A 1076 31.63 3.63 30.16
N THR A 1077 30.62 2.75 30.34
CA THR A 1077 29.29 2.96 29.75
C THR A 1077 28.58 4.15 30.39
N ALA A 1078 28.70 4.33 31.70
CA ALA A 1078 28.11 5.47 32.41
C ALA A 1078 28.80 6.78 32.03
N ALA A 1079 30.11 6.79 31.81
CA ALA A 1079 30.81 7.96 31.29
C ALA A 1079 30.26 8.39 29.92
N LEU A 1080 30.02 7.43 29.02
CA LEU A 1080 29.38 7.69 27.72
C LEU A 1080 27.91 8.13 27.84
N TYR A 1081 27.20 7.68 28.86
CA TYR A 1081 25.82 8.08 29.13
C TYR A 1081 25.72 9.51 29.70
N LEU A 1082 26.69 9.90 30.55
CA LEU A 1082 26.75 11.21 31.19
C LEU A 1082 27.37 12.30 30.29
N ASP A 1083 28.03 11.92 29.19
CA ASP A 1083 28.55 12.85 28.19
C ASP A 1083 27.40 13.43 27.33
N VAL A 1084 27.20 14.75 27.41
CA VAL A 1084 26.02 15.46 26.89
C VAL A 1084 26.13 15.74 25.37
N ASP A 1085 27.32 15.60 24.78
CA ASP A 1085 27.60 16.11 23.44
C ASP A 1085 27.21 15.15 22.30
N ASP A 1086 26.96 13.85 22.54
CA ASP A 1086 26.70 12.86 21.47
C ASP A 1086 25.39 12.06 21.65
N LYS A 1087 24.27 12.67 21.23
CA LYS A 1087 22.91 12.08 21.32
C LYS A 1087 22.74 10.75 20.57
N SER A 1088 23.62 10.45 19.60
CA SER A 1088 23.53 9.22 18.80
C SER A 1088 23.93 7.98 19.61
N ARG A 1089 25.00 8.10 20.41
CA ARG A 1089 25.55 7.04 21.26
C ARG A 1089 24.73 6.79 22.51
N LEU A 1090 23.97 7.79 22.96
CA LEU A 1090 23.17 7.75 24.18
C LEU A 1090 22.17 6.59 24.22
N LYS A 1091 21.52 6.25 23.09
CA LYS A 1091 20.52 5.16 23.07
C LYS A 1091 21.15 3.79 23.27
N ALA A 1092 22.29 3.56 22.62
CA ALA A 1092 23.00 2.29 22.71
C ALA A 1092 23.73 2.15 24.06
N ALA A 1093 24.29 3.26 24.57
CA ALA A 1093 24.82 3.34 25.93
C ALA A 1093 23.73 3.08 26.99
N ASN A 1094 22.52 3.62 26.81
CA ASN A 1094 21.38 3.40 27.71
C ASN A 1094 21.00 1.91 27.77
N ALA A 1095 20.72 1.28 26.63
CA ALA A 1095 20.33 -0.14 26.58
C ALA A 1095 21.40 -1.04 27.24
N GLN A 1096 22.68 -0.75 26.99
CA GLN A 1096 23.79 -1.48 27.58
C GLN A 1096 23.96 -1.22 29.09
N LEU A 1097 23.74 0.02 29.53
CA LEU A 1097 23.81 0.39 30.93
C LEU A 1097 22.69 -0.30 31.74
N VAL A 1098 21.47 -0.37 31.20
CA VAL A 1098 20.37 -1.13 31.82
C VAL A 1098 20.77 -2.59 32.03
N LEU A 1099 21.29 -3.24 30.99
CA LEU A 1099 21.78 -4.62 31.07
C LEU A 1099 22.88 -4.81 32.13
N LEU A 1100 23.88 -3.92 32.16
CA LEU A 1100 24.97 -3.99 33.13
C LEU A 1100 24.46 -3.79 34.56
N LEU A 1101 23.49 -2.89 34.77
CA LEU A 1101 22.84 -2.69 36.06
C LEU A 1101 21.99 -3.90 36.48
N ASP A 1102 21.35 -4.60 35.54
CA ASP A 1102 20.65 -5.86 35.82
C ASP A 1102 21.61 -6.96 36.26
N ILE A 1103 22.78 -7.08 35.62
CA ILE A 1103 23.83 -8.01 36.06
C ILE A 1103 24.29 -7.64 37.48
N LEU A 1104 24.58 -6.37 37.74
CA LEU A 1104 24.97 -5.88 39.06
C LEU A 1104 23.90 -6.21 40.11
N HIS A 1105 22.62 -6.00 39.78
CA HIS A 1105 21.51 -6.33 40.66
C HIS A 1105 21.48 -7.82 40.98
N CYS A 1106 21.64 -8.70 39.99
CA CYS A 1106 21.67 -10.14 40.19
C CYS A 1106 22.85 -10.59 41.05
N VAL A 1107 24.06 -10.04 40.84
CA VAL A 1107 25.25 -10.32 41.67
C VAL A 1107 25.03 -9.89 43.13
N LEU A 1108 24.48 -8.69 43.35
CA LEU A 1108 24.18 -8.18 44.69
C LEU A 1108 23.07 -8.98 45.38
N LYS A 1109 22.06 -9.41 44.63
CA LYS A 1109 20.96 -10.25 45.14
C LYS A 1109 21.46 -11.64 45.54
N TYR A 1110 22.29 -12.28 44.70
CA TYR A 1110 22.95 -13.54 45.02
C TYR A 1110 23.74 -13.42 46.33
N THR A 1111 24.58 -12.38 46.44
CA THR A 1111 25.36 -12.11 47.65
C THR A 1111 24.48 -11.90 48.88
N THR A 1112 23.40 -11.12 48.72
CA THR A 1112 22.43 -10.88 49.80
C THR A 1112 21.74 -12.15 50.25
N ASP A 1113 21.37 -13.04 49.34
CA ASP A 1113 20.69 -14.30 49.67
C ASP A 1113 21.65 -15.27 50.36
N VAL A 1114 22.91 -15.37 49.93
CA VAL A 1114 23.95 -16.15 50.63
C VAL A 1114 24.18 -15.64 52.04
N VAL A 1115 24.40 -14.33 52.21
CA VAL A 1115 24.60 -13.70 53.53
C VAL A 1115 23.37 -13.89 54.42
N ARG A 1116 22.15 -13.76 53.86
CA ARG A 1116 20.90 -13.97 54.61
C ARG A 1116 20.77 -15.42 55.09
N LEU A 1117 21.11 -16.40 54.26
CA LEU A 1117 21.08 -17.81 54.64
C LEU A 1117 22.07 -18.09 55.79
N VAL A 1118 23.28 -17.53 55.73
CA VAL A 1118 24.27 -17.65 56.81
C VAL A 1118 23.79 -16.97 58.10
N MET A 1119 23.22 -15.76 58.01
CA MET A 1119 22.65 -15.07 59.18
C MET A 1119 21.44 -15.79 59.78
N GLN A 1120 20.62 -16.46 58.95
CA GLN A 1120 19.49 -17.27 59.41
C GLN A 1120 19.96 -18.57 60.07
N ALA A 1121 20.99 -19.23 59.51
CA ALA A 1121 21.61 -20.42 60.10
C ALA A 1121 22.26 -20.10 61.47
N GLN A 1122 22.94 -18.95 61.58
CA GLN A 1122 23.46 -18.46 62.87
C GLN A 1122 22.36 -18.22 63.91
N ARG A 1123 21.20 -17.70 63.51
CA ARG A 1123 20.05 -17.50 64.41
C ARG A 1123 19.34 -18.80 64.80
N SER A 1124 19.43 -19.84 63.98
CA SER A 1124 18.83 -21.16 64.24
C SER A 1124 19.78 -22.15 64.95
N GLY A 1125 21.03 -21.75 65.23
CA GLY A 1125 22.02 -22.59 65.92
C GLY A 1125 22.64 -23.70 65.06
N GLN A 1126 22.31 -23.76 63.77
CA GLN A 1126 23.04 -24.59 62.79
C GLN A 1126 24.22 -23.77 62.29
N GLY A 1127 25.46 -24.19 62.59
CA GLY A 1127 26.67 -23.49 62.15
C GLY A 1127 26.69 -23.33 60.63
N GLY A 1128 26.26 -22.16 60.13
CA GLY A 1128 26.34 -21.79 58.73
C GLY A 1128 27.79 -21.53 58.34
N ASP A 1129 28.13 -21.74 57.07
CA ASP A 1129 29.47 -21.54 56.54
C ASP A 1129 29.80 -20.04 56.44
N THR A 1130 30.11 -19.44 57.58
CA THR A 1130 30.45 -18.03 57.75
C THR A 1130 31.62 -17.60 56.88
N GLN A 1131 32.58 -18.50 56.63
CA GLN A 1131 33.75 -18.20 55.84
C GLN A 1131 33.38 -17.91 54.38
N THR A 1132 32.49 -18.71 53.79
CA THR A 1132 32.06 -18.50 52.40
C THR A 1132 31.33 -17.17 52.19
N ALA A 1133 30.56 -16.71 53.18
CA ALA A 1133 29.89 -15.42 53.10
C ALA A 1133 30.88 -14.25 53.28
N GLU A 1134 31.86 -14.38 54.17
CA GLU A 1134 32.93 -13.39 54.35
C GLU A 1134 33.81 -13.29 53.10
N ASP A 1135 34.24 -14.41 52.53
CA ASP A 1135 35.02 -14.45 51.29
C ASP A 1135 34.23 -13.82 50.12
N LEU A 1136 32.92 -14.07 50.03
CA LEU A 1136 32.07 -13.48 48.99
C LEU A 1136 31.89 -11.96 49.14
N LEU A 1137 31.83 -11.46 50.38
CA LEU A 1137 31.81 -10.02 50.66
C LEU A 1137 33.15 -9.37 50.30
N LEU A 1138 34.28 -10.06 50.54
CA LEU A 1138 35.61 -9.57 50.15
C LEU A 1138 35.78 -9.52 48.63
N VAL A 1139 35.34 -10.57 47.91
CA VAL A 1139 35.42 -10.61 46.44
C VAL A 1139 34.58 -9.50 45.79
N ASN A 1140 33.44 -9.16 46.38
CA ASN A 1140 32.54 -8.11 45.89
C ASN A 1140 32.84 -6.71 46.44
N GLN A 1141 33.84 -6.56 47.33
CA GLN A 1141 34.22 -5.28 47.90
C GLN A 1141 34.51 -4.18 46.85
N PRO A 1142 35.19 -4.48 45.71
CA PRO A 1142 35.45 -3.47 44.68
C PRO A 1142 34.18 -2.86 44.07
N LEU A 1143 33.03 -3.53 44.14
CA LEU A 1143 31.77 -2.96 43.66
C LEU A 1143 31.42 -1.68 44.43
N THR A 1144 31.87 -1.52 45.68
CA THR A 1144 31.59 -0.32 46.51
C THR A 1144 32.12 0.98 45.90
N ASP A 1145 33.12 0.90 45.01
CA ASP A 1145 33.64 2.06 44.27
C ASP A 1145 32.58 2.64 43.31
N LEU A 1146 31.62 1.81 42.85
CA LEU A 1146 30.52 2.23 41.98
C LEU A 1146 29.43 3.04 42.71
N ILE A 1147 29.45 3.12 44.05
CA ILE A 1147 28.39 3.81 44.83
C ILE A 1147 28.24 5.27 44.40
N SER A 1148 29.36 5.99 44.25
CA SER A 1148 29.33 7.40 43.80
C SER A 1148 28.71 7.53 42.41
N LEU A 1149 29.13 6.66 41.47
CA LEU A 1149 28.62 6.65 40.10
C LEU A 1149 27.12 6.32 40.04
N LEU A 1150 26.65 5.34 40.83
CA LEU A 1150 25.24 5.00 40.94
C LEU A 1150 24.42 6.19 41.48
N ILE A 1151 24.95 6.96 42.45
CA ILE A 1151 24.26 8.15 42.95
C ILE A 1151 24.12 9.20 41.84
N GLN A 1152 25.15 9.40 41.03
CA GLN A 1152 25.13 10.31 39.88
C GLN A 1152 24.19 9.86 38.75
N LEU A 1153 23.85 8.58 38.67
CA LEU A 1153 22.87 8.04 37.71
C LEU A 1153 21.41 8.14 38.21
N LEU A 1154 21.16 8.40 39.50
CA LEU A 1154 19.80 8.52 40.04
C LEU A 1154 18.96 9.66 39.40
N PRO A 1155 19.52 10.82 39.02
CA PRO A 1155 18.79 11.88 38.32
C PRO A 1155 18.36 11.53 36.89
N SER A 1156 18.66 10.32 36.39
CA SER A 1156 18.27 9.87 35.05
C SER A 1156 16.77 10.03 34.77
N GLU A 1157 16.47 10.49 33.56
CA GLU A 1157 15.10 10.56 33.02
C GLU A 1157 14.54 9.18 32.64
N ASP A 1158 15.44 8.21 32.38
CA ASP A 1158 15.05 6.84 32.03
C ASP A 1158 14.63 6.05 33.29
N LEU A 1159 13.44 5.46 33.24
CA LEU A 1159 12.85 4.75 34.37
C LEU A 1159 13.60 3.47 34.71
N ASP A 1160 14.08 2.71 33.71
CA ASP A 1160 14.76 1.43 33.94
C ASP A 1160 16.13 1.65 34.57
N ILE A 1161 16.87 2.67 34.10
CA ILE A 1161 18.14 3.09 34.72
C ILE A 1161 17.90 3.51 36.17
N TYR A 1162 16.90 4.36 36.42
CA TYR A 1162 16.58 4.83 37.76
C TYR A 1162 16.21 3.67 38.71
N GLU A 1163 15.32 2.78 38.28
CA GLU A 1163 14.86 1.66 39.09
C GLU A 1163 16.02 0.72 39.42
N ASN A 1164 16.78 0.27 38.43
CA ASN A 1164 17.90 -0.64 38.63
C ASN A 1164 19.02 -0.02 39.48
N THR A 1165 19.35 1.25 39.24
CA THR A 1165 20.31 2.01 40.05
C THR A 1165 19.86 2.11 41.50
N SER A 1166 18.58 2.45 41.74
CA SER A 1166 18.03 2.58 43.10
C SER A 1166 18.04 1.25 43.87
N GLN A 1167 17.75 0.13 43.19
CA GLN A 1167 17.77 -1.20 43.80
C GLN A 1167 19.20 -1.68 44.07
N CYS A 1168 20.14 -1.43 43.14
CA CYS A 1168 21.55 -1.74 43.34
C CYS A 1168 22.11 -0.97 44.55
N LEU A 1169 21.87 0.35 44.60
CA LEU A 1169 22.32 1.21 45.69
C LEU A 1169 21.76 0.77 47.04
N LYS A 1170 20.47 0.39 47.09
CA LYS A 1170 19.84 -0.17 48.29
C LYS A 1170 20.55 -1.43 48.79
N LEU A 1171 20.84 -2.38 47.91
CA LEU A 1171 21.51 -3.63 48.28
C LEU A 1171 22.97 -3.39 48.69
N MET A 1172 23.70 -2.54 47.98
CA MET A 1172 25.08 -2.19 48.31
C MET A 1172 25.20 -1.54 49.69
N VAL A 1173 24.33 -0.58 50.00
CA VAL A 1173 24.34 0.11 51.29
C VAL A 1173 23.83 -0.80 52.42
N GLN A 1174 22.99 -1.79 52.10
CA GLN A 1174 22.58 -2.83 53.05
C GLN A 1174 23.74 -3.79 53.40
N LEU A 1175 24.53 -4.20 52.41
CA LEU A 1175 25.64 -5.15 52.58
C LEU A 1175 26.89 -4.50 53.18
N TYR A 1176 27.30 -3.33 52.69
CA TYR A 1176 28.60 -2.72 53.00
C TYR A 1176 28.51 -1.45 53.86
N GLY A 1177 27.29 -0.94 54.14
CA GLY A 1177 27.14 0.19 55.04
C GLY A 1177 27.84 1.48 54.58
N GLY A 1178 28.06 1.69 53.28
CA GLY A 1178 28.63 2.95 52.78
C GLY A 1178 30.13 3.12 53.05
N ASP A 1179 30.91 2.07 52.80
CA ASP A 1179 32.39 2.07 52.95
C ASP A 1179 33.13 3.00 51.96
N ASN A 1180 32.43 3.54 50.96
CA ASN A 1180 32.98 4.48 49.97
C ASN A 1180 33.00 5.91 50.51
N GLN A 1181 34.19 6.52 50.57
CA GLN A 1181 34.44 7.86 51.14
C GLN A 1181 33.68 9.00 50.42
N ASP A 1182 33.37 8.83 49.14
CA ASP A 1182 32.77 9.88 48.31
C ASP A 1182 31.24 9.80 48.26
N SER A 1183 30.61 8.87 48.97
CA SER A 1183 29.15 8.63 48.92
C SER A 1183 28.30 9.86 49.30
N MET A 1184 28.85 10.79 50.09
CA MET A 1184 28.23 12.05 50.48
C MET A 1184 29.12 13.25 50.10
N SER A 1185 29.71 13.22 48.90
CA SER A 1185 30.34 14.40 48.28
C SER A 1185 29.29 15.45 47.89
N PRO A 1186 29.68 16.73 47.69
CA PRO A 1186 28.74 17.79 47.29
C PRO A 1186 27.90 17.43 46.05
N ASP A 1187 28.53 16.89 45.00
CA ASP A 1187 27.86 16.51 43.74
C ASP A 1187 26.84 15.36 43.95
N ASN A 1188 27.17 14.40 44.81
CA ASN A 1188 26.30 13.28 45.16
C ASN A 1188 25.10 13.73 46.02
N MET A 1189 25.33 14.67 46.94
CA MET A 1189 24.27 15.26 47.75
C MET A 1189 23.31 16.09 46.90
N GLU A 1190 23.82 16.80 45.90
CA GLU A 1190 23.01 17.52 44.91
C GLU A 1190 22.16 16.56 44.08
N SER A 1191 22.74 15.45 43.62
CA SER A 1191 22.01 14.40 42.89
C SER A 1191 20.85 13.81 43.71
N PHE A 1192 21.08 13.51 45.00
CA PHE A 1192 20.01 13.08 45.91
C PHE A 1192 18.91 14.14 46.06
N ALA A 1193 19.29 15.42 46.20
CA ALA A 1193 18.34 16.51 46.38
C ALA A 1193 17.49 16.72 45.12
N GLN A 1194 18.10 16.67 43.94
CA GLN A 1194 17.43 16.78 42.64
C GLN A 1194 16.38 15.67 42.46
N VAL A 1195 16.73 14.43 42.80
CA VAL A 1195 15.83 13.27 42.66
C VAL A 1195 14.68 13.31 43.66
N LEU A 1196 14.96 13.71 44.92
CA LEU A 1196 13.92 13.85 45.94
C LEU A 1196 12.89 14.94 45.59
N LEU A 1197 13.30 15.98 44.84
CA LEU A 1197 12.40 17.03 44.34
C LEU A 1197 11.65 16.62 43.07
N SER A 1198 12.30 15.87 42.17
CA SER A 1198 11.72 15.48 40.88
C SER A 1198 10.72 14.33 40.98
N LYS A 1199 10.98 13.33 41.84
CA LYS A 1199 10.13 12.15 42.00
C LYS A 1199 9.02 12.40 43.04
N ARG A 1200 7.76 12.16 42.66
CA ARG A 1200 6.56 12.37 43.51
C ARG A 1200 6.02 11.10 44.16
N GLU A 1201 6.53 9.92 43.81
CA GLU A 1201 6.07 8.68 44.41
C GLU A 1201 6.64 8.46 45.83
N PRO A 1202 5.79 8.19 46.83
CA PRO A 1202 6.22 8.04 48.22
C PRO A 1202 7.07 6.78 48.47
N THR A 1203 6.88 5.72 47.70
CA THR A 1203 7.67 4.47 47.76
C THR A 1203 9.13 4.71 47.39
N GLN A 1204 9.36 5.46 46.31
CA GLN A 1204 10.65 5.86 45.79
C GLN A 1204 11.37 6.83 46.74
N GLN A 1205 10.66 7.85 47.22
CA GLN A 1205 11.20 8.77 48.24
C GLN A 1205 11.58 8.04 49.54
N LYS A 1206 10.76 7.09 50.02
CA LYS A 1206 11.09 6.25 51.19
C LYS A 1206 12.36 5.43 50.98
N LEU A 1207 12.54 4.87 49.78
CA LEU A 1207 13.73 4.09 49.45
C LEU A 1207 14.99 4.95 49.55
N LEU A 1208 14.99 6.11 48.89
CA LEU A 1208 16.12 7.04 48.89
C LEU A 1208 16.43 7.58 50.28
N LEU A 1209 15.41 7.96 51.06
CA LEU A 1209 15.60 8.40 52.44
C LEU A 1209 16.19 7.29 53.33
N ARG A 1210 15.82 6.02 53.11
CA ARG A 1210 16.44 4.89 53.83
C ARG A 1210 17.91 4.71 53.46
N VAL A 1211 18.26 4.89 52.18
CA VAL A 1211 19.64 4.86 51.71
C VAL A 1211 20.45 5.98 52.37
N ILE A 1212 19.98 7.23 52.30
CA ILE A 1212 20.63 8.40 52.92
C ILE A 1212 20.80 8.18 54.42
N LYS A 1213 19.73 7.76 55.12
CA LYS A 1213 19.79 7.45 56.56
C LYS A 1213 20.84 6.40 56.86
N ARG A 1214 20.94 5.35 56.06
CA ARG A 1214 21.92 4.29 56.28
C ARG A 1214 23.34 4.82 56.08
N LEU A 1215 23.60 5.57 55.00
CA LEU A 1215 24.92 6.14 54.69
C LEU A 1215 25.48 7.06 55.80
N ILE A 1216 24.62 7.89 56.41
CA ILE A 1216 25.04 8.80 57.49
C ILE A 1216 25.09 8.16 58.88
N THR A 1217 24.42 7.01 59.08
CA THR A 1217 24.43 6.31 60.38
C THR A 1217 25.56 5.29 60.48
N SER A 1218 26.06 4.80 59.35
CA SER A 1218 27.14 3.81 59.27
C SER A 1218 28.53 4.43 59.21
N ASN A 1219 28.68 5.66 58.72
CA ASN A 1219 29.97 6.34 58.59
C ASN A 1219 29.88 7.79 59.12
N GLU A 1220 30.64 8.09 60.17
CA GLU A 1220 30.63 9.40 60.83
C GLU A 1220 31.13 10.52 59.91
N LYS A 1221 32.06 10.23 58.99
CA LYS A 1221 32.56 11.22 58.01
C LYS A 1221 31.47 11.69 57.05
N HIS A 1222 30.55 10.82 56.69
CA HIS A 1222 29.40 11.17 55.84
C HIS A 1222 28.43 12.11 56.56
N LEU A 1223 28.25 11.90 57.87
CA LEU A 1223 27.45 12.79 58.70
C LEU A 1223 28.11 14.17 58.84
N GLU A 1224 29.43 14.22 59.00
CA GLU A 1224 30.20 15.47 59.02
C GLU A 1224 30.14 16.20 57.68
N SER A 1225 30.32 15.50 56.55
CA SER A 1225 30.21 16.06 55.19
C SER A 1225 28.81 16.65 54.94
N MET A 1226 27.76 15.92 55.32
CA MET A 1226 26.38 16.41 55.17
C MET A 1226 26.11 17.67 56.01
N LYS A 1227 26.76 17.82 57.17
CA LYS A 1227 26.66 19.03 58.00
C LYS A 1227 27.45 20.21 57.44
N ALA A 1228 28.59 19.95 56.81
CA ALA A 1228 29.47 20.99 56.28
C ALA A 1228 28.97 21.55 54.95
N ASP A 1229 28.62 20.67 54.00
CA ASP A 1229 28.41 21.02 52.59
C ASP A 1229 27.02 20.58 52.05
N GLY A 1230 26.16 19.99 52.88
CA GLY A 1230 24.88 19.38 52.49
C GLY A 1230 23.66 20.31 52.54
N ASP A 1231 23.84 21.63 52.57
CA ASP A 1231 22.75 22.61 52.80
C ASP A 1231 21.55 22.43 51.85
N PHE A 1232 21.81 22.18 50.57
CA PHE A 1232 20.76 21.99 49.55
C PHE A 1232 19.94 20.72 49.80
N LEU A 1233 20.60 19.61 50.15
CA LEU A 1233 19.95 18.35 50.49
C LEU A 1233 19.16 18.47 51.80
N ILE A 1234 19.72 19.12 52.82
CA ILE A 1234 19.04 19.37 54.11
C ILE A 1234 17.79 20.22 53.90
N GLN A 1235 17.87 21.29 53.11
CA GLN A 1235 16.70 22.14 52.79
C GLN A 1235 15.63 21.36 52.03
N THR A 1236 16.03 20.48 51.11
CA THR A 1236 15.12 19.61 50.36
C THR A 1236 14.39 18.63 51.29
N ILE A 1237 15.11 17.98 52.20
CA ILE A 1237 14.52 17.08 53.22
C ILE A 1237 13.59 17.84 54.17
N LYS A 1238 13.92 19.10 54.54
CA LYS A 1238 13.02 19.97 55.32
C LYS A 1238 11.72 20.27 54.57
N ARG A 1239 11.77 20.57 53.27
CA ARG A 1239 10.56 20.82 52.45
C ARG A 1239 9.62 19.61 52.40
N LEU A 1240 10.16 18.40 52.35
CA LEU A 1240 9.37 17.15 52.40
C LEU A 1240 8.59 16.96 53.71
N THR A 1241 8.95 17.70 54.78
CA THR A 1241 8.24 17.66 56.07
C THR A 1241 7.23 18.80 56.26
N GLN A 1242 7.28 19.86 55.45
CA GLN A 1242 6.57 21.12 55.71
C GLN A 1242 5.48 21.48 54.70
N ASP A 1243 5.50 20.93 53.49
CA ASP A 1243 4.59 21.33 52.42
C ASP A 1243 3.37 20.39 52.31
N PRO A 1244 2.14 20.84 52.66
CA PRO A 1244 0.93 20.03 52.57
C PRO A 1244 0.43 19.83 51.12
N SER A 1245 1.03 20.48 50.11
CA SER A 1245 0.69 20.33 48.69
C SER A 1245 1.43 19.18 48.00
N LEU A 1246 2.54 18.72 48.61
CA LEU A 1246 3.19 17.45 48.34
C LEU A 1246 2.50 16.43 49.25
N ASN A 1247 1.71 15.49 48.72
CA ASN A 1247 1.09 14.40 49.51
C ASN A 1247 2.18 13.49 50.13
N ALA A 1248 2.92 13.99 51.12
CA ALA A 1248 3.92 13.23 51.84
C ALA A 1248 3.20 12.20 52.71
N ASP A 1249 3.19 10.97 52.22
CA ASP A 1249 2.88 9.78 53.01
C ASP A 1249 3.55 9.91 54.40
N VAL A 1250 2.79 9.67 55.48
CA VAL A 1250 3.22 9.86 56.87
C VAL A 1250 4.58 9.21 57.17
N ALA A 1251 4.88 8.08 56.50
CA ALA A 1251 6.16 7.40 56.67
C ALA A 1251 7.35 8.09 55.95
N VAL A 1252 7.13 8.85 54.86
CA VAL A 1252 8.17 9.71 54.22
C VAL A 1252 8.55 10.82 55.19
N ALA A 1253 7.55 11.54 55.72
CA ALA A 1253 7.77 12.63 56.67
C ALA A 1253 8.47 12.14 57.94
N SER A 1254 8.10 10.96 58.47
CA SER A 1254 8.75 10.35 59.62
C SER A 1254 10.24 10.04 59.36
N LEU A 1255 10.57 9.45 58.21
CA LEU A 1255 11.96 9.14 57.83
C LEU A 1255 12.80 10.40 57.62
N ALA A 1256 12.23 11.42 56.95
CA ALA A 1256 12.87 12.71 56.76
C ALA A 1256 13.19 13.40 58.10
N LEU A 1257 12.26 13.35 59.06
CA LEU A 1257 12.43 13.95 60.38
C LEU A 1257 13.46 13.21 61.24
N GLU A 1258 13.56 11.88 61.10
CA GLU A 1258 14.64 11.09 61.72
C GLU A 1258 16.03 11.48 61.18
N ILE A 1259 16.15 11.69 59.86
CA ILE A 1259 17.41 12.13 59.24
C ILE A 1259 17.79 13.53 59.74
N LEU A 1260 16.84 14.47 59.76
CA LEU A 1260 17.09 15.84 60.26
C LEU A 1260 17.55 15.85 61.73
N ARG A 1261 16.93 15.03 62.59
CA ARG A 1261 17.39 14.83 63.98
C ARG A 1261 18.82 14.30 64.06
N THR A 1262 19.19 13.37 63.18
CA THR A 1262 20.54 12.79 63.14
C THR A 1262 21.58 13.83 62.74
N VAL A 1263 21.21 14.75 61.85
CA VAL A 1263 22.07 15.86 61.38
C VAL A 1263 22.07 17.07 62.35
N GLY A 1264 21.18 17.10 63.35
CA GLY A 1264 21.11 18.14 64.38
C GLY A 1264 20.27 19.36 63.98
N ASN A 1265 19.29 19.18 63.09
CA ASN A 1265 18.48 20.22 62.44
C ASN A 1265 16.97 20.07 62.63
#